data_AF-A0A7J2KDQ6-F1
#
_entry.id   AF-A0A7J2KDQ6-F1
#
_cell.length_a   1.000
_cell.length_b   1.000
_cell.length_c   1.000
_cell.angle_alpha   90.00
_cell.angle_beta   90.00
_cell.angle_gamma   90.00
#
_symmetry.space_group_name_H-M   'P 1'
#
loop_
_entity.id
_entity.type
_entity.pdbx_description
1 polymer ?
#
loop_
_entity_poly.entity_id
_entity_poly.type
_entity_poly.pdbx_seq_one_letter_code
_entity_poly.pdbx_strand_id
1 'polypeptide(L)'
;MMELDDIFRLISEAKPQPLPHPPTSKDYVDHVIDTALRGYPELAADSLLNPLLVGRIKNIVGSIVRQLNLLFERDFWLKEDMEEKAILRRAYSYSLLFEIAINFYGMEKEWVGFSDEEVNACENIIRYILNKWEEIERKRYGEPRIAKAVVMYKINDMKKVMAGDPQRTGMIYWMGENIEKKIDEKNITNSFLNVIKNEIKSNIYYIMSKEGICRFGNDYAIGLRWLRHLGYVQVSTNPQLAAIAYRDDPSLWDKLKQYFRDHPELLENIEERKDELAMTATMLALWPNMEVFRPVAYLLNFTDGMVSYQLNPNVAASYEGSLEDALKIYSKTQEYFKEYDEYLLWGWPVDVEKGRPNIVFKVAGNSPAAIDITRKLESLGIGTNNTVTYTVSQEVKLILAKMEGMAEAVKKGILTTKVYETNMGGRLDDHLREIFAAKLVRDALKNIDDKLSAIYEYAKKIGINVEDKDGIWIAPTGWGWDKVAKTLDEKIELICSRQYLKRLNDENFAEFLAKYSGESKENVLKYLEEWEKIIGMAGTLVAQRVWWIFFSKENKDKWLGYLISKYNLSPEKAKEILNNIDVLPASKRKPLDTYLTLARNNMTNTEFPNHQLNVLMFSRKPGFELKRYDNAITIKHDPKIIEKLLTIEDFRKAYELTPELADILKKVGVSIEGFGTNGLKYEEWGSFGSTVKTMNGFTEAYNKFREKVFKIAMEVKGKK
;
A
#
# COMPACT_ATOMS: atom_id res chain seq x y z
N MET A 1 -6.27 -8.82 42.86
CA MET A 1 -5.35 -8.12 41.92
C MET A 1 -5.60 -8.70 40.54
N MET A 2 -5.75 -7.88 39.49
CA MET A 2 -6.01 -8.39 38.13
C MET A 2 -4.81 -9.17 37.60
N GLU A 3 -5.06 -10.31 36.97
CA GLU A 3 -4.03 -11.11 36.31
C GLU A 3 -3.59 -10.44 34.99
N LEU A 4 -2.45 -10.88 34.45
CA LEU A 4 -1.89 -10.32 33.21
C LEU A 4 -2.91 -10.33 32.06
N ASP A 5 -3.63 -11.44 31.90
CA ASP A 5 -4.63 -11.61 30.84
C ASP A 5 -5.81 -10.64 30.99
N ASP A 6 -6.24 -10.37 32.23
CA ASP A 6 -7.31 -9.39 32.50
C ASP A 6 -6.85 -7.96 32.17
N ILE A 7 -5.60 -7.61 32.51
CA ILE A 7 -5.01 -6.31 32.18
C ILE A 7 -4.86 -6.17 30.66
N PHE A 8 -4.39 -7.22 30.00
CA PHE A 8 -4.26 -7.25 28.54
C PHE A 8 -5.61 -7.06 27.84
N ARG A 9 -6.66 -7.76 28.31
CA ARG A 9 -8.03 -7.59 27.81
C ARG A 9 -8.53 -6.16 28.04
N LEU A 10 -8.34 -5.62 29.26
CA LEU A 10 -8.74 -4.25 29.60
C LEU A 10 -8.08 -3.23 28.66
N ILE A 11 -6.78 -3.35 28.39
CA ILE A 11 -6.07 -2.46 27.46
C ILE A 11 -6.60 -2.62 26.03
N SER A 12 -6.84 -3.86 25.60
CA SER A 12 -7.22 -4.16 24.21
C SER A 12 -8.65 -3.72 23.86
N GLU A 13 -9.54 -3.71 24.85
CA GLU A 13 -10.96 -3.35 24.68
C GLU A 13 -11.26 -1.88 25.05
N ALA A 14 -10.30 -1.16 25.60
CA ALA A 14 -10.47 0.22 26.03
C ALA A 14 -10.81 1.13 24.85
N LYS A 15 -11.90 1.89 25.00
CA LYS A 15 -12.29 2.91 24.02
C LYS A 15 -11.67 4.27 24.41
N PRO A 16 -11.04 4.97 23.47
CA PRO A 16 -10.61 6.34 23.70
C PRO A 16 -11.79 7.25 24.06
N GLN A 17 -11.52 8.25 24.90
CA GLN A 17 -12.48 9.29 25.25
C GLN A 17 -12.56 10.32 24.11
N PRO A 18 -13.72 10.94 23.84
CA PRO A 18 -13.80 12.01 22.87
C PRO A 18 -12.78 13.14 23.13
N LEU A 19 -12.18 13.63 22.04
CA LEU A 19 -11.28 14.77 22.05
C LEU A 19 -12.10 16.08 21.94
N PRO A 20 -11.93 17.05 22.85
CA PRO A 20 -12.61 18.35 22.74
C PRO A 20 -12.13 19.15 21.51
N HIS A 21 -13.06 19.83 20.84
CA HIS A 21 -12.77 20.72 19.72
C HIS A 21 -13.17 22.17 20.08
N PRO A 22 -12.22 23.13 20.16
CA PRO A 22 -10.78 22.99 19.96
C PRO A 22 -10.03 22.38 21.17
N PRO A 23 -8.76 21.95 21.02
CA PRO A 23 -7.93 21.47 22.13
C PRO A 23 -7.82 22.49 23.27
N THR A 24 -7.98 22.02 24.51
CA THR A 24 -7.94 22.87 25.72
C THR A 24 -6.55 22.92 26.39
N SER A 25 -5.53 22.44 25.69
CA SER A 25 -4.17 22.27 26.23
C SER A 25 -3.48 23.61 26.48
N LYS A 26 -2.76 23.72 27.61
CA LYS A 26 -2.09 24.96 28.03
C LYS A 26 -0.69 25.13 27.45
N ASP A 27 0.02 24.03 27.29
CA ASP A 27 1.35 23.95 26.70
C ASP A 27 1.55 22.61 25.98
N TYR A 28 2.71 22.42 25.36
CA TYR A 28 3.00 21.21 24.58
C TYR A 28 3.01 19.94 25.43
N VAL A 29 3.44 20.03 26.69
CA VAL A 29 3.54 18.88 27.60
C VAL A 29 2.16 18.46 28.04
N ASP A 30 1.32 19.43 28.43
CA ASP A 30 -0.10 19.24 28.74
C ASP A 30 -0.85 18.66 27.55
N HIS A 31 -0.57 19.15 26.33
CA HIS A 31 -1.17 18.64 25.10
C HIS A 31 -0.89 17.15 24.87
N VAL A 32 0.38 16.76 24.93
CA VAL A 32 0.80 15.37 24.71
C VAL A 32 0.22 14.46 25.79
N ILE A 33 0.26 14.88 27.06
CA ILE A 33 -0.22 14.06 28.17
C ILE A 33 -1.75 13.92 28.16
N ASP A 34 -2.50 15.00 28.01
CA ASP A 34 -3.97 14.94 27.97
C ASP A 34 -4.46 14.07 26.82
N THR A 35 -3.86 14.24 25.63
CA THR A 35 -4.18 13.42 24.44
C THR A 35 -3.89 11.93 24.69
N ALA A 36 -2.73 11.59 25.25
CA ALA A 36 -2.39 10.21 25.55
C ALA A 36 -3.30 9.59 26.63
N LEU A 37 -3.60 10.32 27.71
CA LEU A 37 -4.42 9.83 28.81
C LEU A 37 -5.91 9.70 28.48
N ARG A 38 -6.35 10.31 27.36
CA ARG A 38 -7.66 10.06 26.73
C ARG A 38 -7.69 8.80 25.87
N GLY A 39 -6.57 8.10 25.71
CA GLY A 39 -6.48 6.87 24.94
C GLY A 39 -5.91 7.04 23.53
N TYR A 40 -5.21 8.14 23.25
CA TYR A 40 -4.53 8.36 21.96
C TYR A 40 -3.01 8.53 22.11
N PRO A 41 -2.28 7.54 22.68
CA PRO A 41 -0.84 7.65 22.86
C PRO A 41 -0.07 7.79 21.54
N GLU A 42 -0.59 7.18 20.46
CA GLU A 42 -0.05 7.28 19.11
C GLU A 42 -0.09 8.70 18.55
N LEU A 43 -1.26 9.35 18.59
CA LEU A 43 -1.46 10.74 18.17
C LEU A 43 -0.64 11.71 19.02
N ALA A 44 -0.62 11.48 20.34
CA ALA A 44 0.18 12.27 21.26
C ALA A 44 1.68 12.19 20.93
N ALA A 45 2.21 11.00 20.66
CA ALA A 45 3.60 10.82 20.23
C ALA A 45 3.87 11.42 18.85
N ASP A 46 2.93 11.28 17.91
CA ASP A 46 3.08 11.82 16.55
C ASP A 46 3.01 13.35 16.53
N SER A 47 2.28 13.98 17.47
CA SER A 47 2.28 15.44 17.62
C SER A 47 3.68 15.99 17.94
N LEU A 48 4.59 15.21 18.53
CA LEU A 48 5.98 15.62 18.79
C LEU A 48 6.85 15.63 17.53
N LEU A 49 6.36 15.10 16.39
CA LEU A 49 7.04 15.17 15.09
C LEU A 49 6.87 16.57 14.46
N ASN A 50 7.13 17.60 15.24
CA ASN A 50 7.00 19.01 14.86
C ASN A 50 8.41 19.59 14.62
N PRO A 51 8.73 20.09 13.40
CA PRO A 51 10.03 20.68 13.08
C PRO A 51 10.45 21.83 14.02
N LEU A 52 9.50 22.53 14.64
CA LEU A 52 9.78 23.60 15.60
C LEU A 52 10.36 23.11 16.94
N LEU A 53 10.33 21.80 17.20
CA LEU A 53 10.89 21.19 18.40
C LEU A 53 12.36 20.78 18.25
N VAL A 54 12.95 20.89 17.05
CA VAL A 54 14.38 20.64 16.84
C VAL A 54 15.20 21.58 17.73
N GLY A 55 16.19 21.03 18.43
CA GLY A 55 16.99 21.67 19.46
C GLY A 55 16.34 21.73 20.84
N ARG A 56 15.06 21.35 20.98
CA ARG A 56 14.27 21.49 22.23
C ARG A 56 13.61 20.20 22.70
N ILE A 57 13.54 19.18 21.84
CA ILE A 57 12.78 17.95 22.09
C ILE A 57 13.16 17.26 23.40
N LYS A 58 14.46 17.27 23.77
CA LYS A 58 14.94 16.74 25.05
C LYS A 58 14.25 17.36 26.27
N ASN A 59 14.07 18.67 26.28
CA ASN A 59 13.44 19.39 27.40
C ASN A 59 11.94 19.07 27.50
N ILE A 60 11.28 18.93 26.34
CA ILE A 60 9.88 18.53 26.26
C ILE A 60 9.70 17.09 26.76
N VAL A 61 10.50 16.14 26.28
CA VAL A 61 10.49 14.74 26.74
C VAL A 61 10.78 14.65 28.24
N GLY A 62 11.76 15.38 28.75
CA GLY A 62 12.05 15.43 30.19
C GLY A 62 10.86 15.93 31.02
N SER A 63 10.15 16.94 30.52
CA SER A 63 8.95 17.50 31.17
C SER A 63 7.75 16.56 31.11
N ILE A 64 7.56 15.85 30.00
CA ILE A 64 6.56 14.78 29.85
C ILE A 64 6.83 13.69 30.89
N VAL A 65 8.08 13.19 30.93
CA VAL A 65 8.50 12.15 31.87
C VAL A 65 8.30 12.59 33.32
N ARG A 66 8.61 13.85 33.67
CA ARG A 66 8.36 14.38 35.02
C ARG A 66 6.88 14.27 35.40
N GLN A 67 5.98 14.73 34.53
CA GLN A 67 4.54 14.75 34.83
C GLN A 67 3.94 13.34 34.87
N LEU A 68 4.29 12.46 33.93
CA LEU A 68 3.87 11.07 33.96
C LEU A 68 4.41 10.35 35.19
N ASN A 69 5.68 10.57 35.56
CA ASN A 69 6.25 9.94 36.74
C ASN A 69 5.53 10.34 38.04
N LEU A 70 5.12 11.61 38.16
CA LEU A 70 4.30 12.05 39.29
C LEU A 70 2.97 11.29 39.38
N LEU A 71 2.37 10.91 38.25
CA LEU A 71 1.16 10.08 38.24
C LEU A 71 1.45 8.66 38.78
N PHE A 72 2.57 8.05 38.37
CA PHE A 72 2.96 6.72 38.84
C PHE A 72 3.28 6.70 40.33
N GLU A 73 4.13 7.63 40.78
CA GLU A 73 4.52 7.76 42.19
C GLU A 73 3.28 8.02 43.05
N ARG A 74 2.44 9.00 42.69
CA ARG A 74 1.22 9.30 43.45
C ARG A 74 0.32 8.06 43.58
N ASP A 75 0.08 7.35 42.48
CA ASP A 75 -0.78 6.17 42.52
C ASP A 75 -0.11 5.00 43.28
N PHE A 76 1.22 4.93 43.33
CA PHE A 76 1.96 3.96 44.16
C PHE A 76 1.78 4.24 45.66
N TRP A 77 1.91 5.51 46.09
CA TRP A 77 1.87 5.89 47.50
C TRP A 77 0.46 6.08 48.07
N LEU A 78 -0.53 6.48 47.25
CA LEU A 78 -1.85 6.90 47.73
C LEU A 78 -2.98 5.87 47.53
N LYS A 79 -2.77 4.81 46.74
CA LYS A 79 -3.82 3.82 46.46
C LYS A 79 -3.37 2.45 46.94
N GLU A 80 -4.25 1.71 47.60
CA GLU A 80 -4.02 0.31 48.01
C GLU A 80 -4.33 -0.67 46.87
N ASP A 81 -5.42 -0.44 46.12
CA ASP A 81 -5.82 -1.24 44.96
C ASP A 81 -5.76 -0.47 43.64
N MET A 82 -5.51 -1.20 42.54
CA MET A 82 -5.55 -0.65 41.19
C MET A 82 -6.93 -0.81 40.55
N GLU A 83 -7.72 0.25 40.59
CA GLU A 83 -8.91 0.37 39.74
C GLU A 83 -8.52 0.40 38.25
N GLU A 84 -9.41 -0.07 37.38
CA GLU A 84 -9.20 -0.14 35.92
C GLU A 84 -8.72 1.18 35.32
N LYS A 85 -9.26 2.31 35.79
CA LYS A 85 -8.86 3.66 35.34
C LYS A 85 -7.40 3.98 35.64
N ALA A 86 -6.84 3.48 36.74
CA ALA A 86 -5.44 3.67 37.07
C ALA A 86 -4.54 2.78 36.18
N ILE A 87 -4.98 1.54 35.93
CA ILE A 87 -4.30 0.60 35.03
C ILE A 87 -4.20 1.20 33.62
N LEU A 88 -5.32 1.68 33.08
CA LEU A 88 -5.35 2.30 31.75
C LEU A 88 -4.46 3.53 31.65
N ARG A 89 -4.45 4.41 32.67
CA ARG A 89 -3.55 5.58 32.68
C ARG A 89 -2.08 5.18 32.65
N ARG A 90 -1.69 4.15 33.40
CA ARG A 90 -0.32 3.61 33.39
C ARG A 90 0.00 2.97 32.04
N ALA A 91 -0.93 2.20 31.48
CA ALA A 91 -0.78 1.58 30.17
C ALA A 91 -0.59 2.62 29.05
N TYR A 92 -1.40 3.68 29.04
CA TYR A 92 -1.26 4.80 28.10
C TYR A 92 0.06 5.54 28.27
N SER A 93 0.55 5.70 29.50
CA SER A 93 1.85 6.32 29.77
C SER A 93 3.02 5.47 29.25
N TYR A 94 2.99 4.14 29.46
CA TYR A 94 3.94 3.22 28.85
C TYR A 94 3.87 3.29 27.32
N SER A 95 2.67 3.22 26.75
CA SER A 95 2.47 3.27 25.30
C SER A 95 3.02 4.56 24.71
N LEU A 96 2.72 5.72 25.31
CA LEU A 96 3.24 7.02 24.87
C LEU A 96 4.77 7.04 24.83
N LEU A 97 5.45 6.61 25.90
CA LEU A 97 6.91 6.63 25.92
C LEU A 97 7.53 5.62 24.94
N PHE A 98 6.89 4.47 24.72
CA PHE A 98 7.30 3.53 23.68
C PHE A 98 7.14 4.15 22.28
N GLU A 99 6.00 4.76 21.98
CA GLU A 99 5.74 5.40 20.69
C GLU A 99 6.72 6.54 20.40
N ILE A 100 7.03 7.38 21.39
CA ILE A 100 8.06 8.42 21.26
C ILE A 100 9.42 7.80 20.90
N ALA A 101 9.84 6.75 21.63
CA ALA A 101 11.11 6.09 21.37
C ALA A 101 11.16 5.41 19.99
N ILE A 102 10.06 4.77 19.57
CA ILE A 102 9.99 4.08 18.27
C ILE A 102 9.99 5.10 17.11
N ASN A 103 9.29 6.24 17.24
CA ASN A 103 9.40 7.36 16.29
C ASN A 103 10.85 7.86 16.16
N PHE A 104 11.63 7.85 17.23
CA PHE A 104 13.06 8.16 17.17
C PHE A 104 13.94 7.05 16.59
N TYR A 105 13.46 5.81 16.51
CA TYR A 105 14.20 4.73 15.87
C TYR A 105 13.96 4.65 14.36
N GLY A 106 12.77 5.05 13.92
CA GLY A 106 12.32 5.03 12.54
C GLY A 106 12.77 6.23 11.70
N MET A 107 12.29 6.27 10.46
CA MET A 107 12.58 7.34 9.50
C MET A 107 11.98 8.69 9.90
N GLU A 108 11.02 8.73 10.83
CA GLU A 108 10.38 9.95 11.29
C GLU A 108 11.39 10.95 11.87
N LYS A 109 12.43 10.48 12.58
CA LYS A 109 13.48 11.38 13.06
C LYS A 109 14.19 12.11 11.92
N GLU A 110 14.41 11.43 10.80
CA GLU A 110 15.13 11.96 9.64
C GLU A 110 14.25 12.98 8.91
N TRP A 111 12.94 12.71 8.78
CA TRP A 111 11.99 13.64 8.16
C TRP A 111 11.77 14.91 8.98
N VAL A 112 11.72 14.82 10.31
CA VAL A 112 11.64 16.00 11.18
C VAL A 112 12.95 16.76 11.25
N GLY A 113 14.09 16.06 11.17
CA GLY A 113 15.42 16.64 11.31
C GLY A 113 15.97 16.62 12.74
N PHE A 114 15.54 15.67 13.59
CA PHE A 114 16.13 15.49 14.91
C PHE A 114 17.54 14.90 14.82
N SER A 115 18.48 15.50 15.56
CA SER A 115 19.86 15.01 15.58
C SER A 115 19.99 13.69 16.38
N ASP A 116 21.02 12.91 16.06
CA ASP A 116 21.32 11.68 16.82
C ASP A 116 21.63 12.00 18.30
N GLU A 117 22.24 13.14 18.61
CA GLU A 117 22.53 13.57 19.98
C GLU A 117 21.25 13.80 20.79
N GLU A 118 20.30 14.55 20.22
CA GLU A 118 19.00 14.81 20.85
C GLU A 118 18.21 13.52 21.08
N VAL A 119 18.13 12.69 20.04
CA VAL A 119 17.43 11.39 20.09
C VAL A 119 18.04 10.49 21.15
N ASN A 120 19.37 10.36 21.20
CA ASN A 120 20.04 9.54 22.20
C ASN A 120 19.80 10.07 23.63
N ALA A 121 19.78 11.39 23.81
CA ALA A 121 19.46 12.00 25.11
C ALA A 121 18.01 11.70 25.54
N CYS A 122 17.04 11.82 24.63
CA CYS A 122 15.64 11.47 24.88
C CYS A 122 15.49 9.97 25.18
N GLU A 123 16.13 9.10 24.40
CA GLU A 123 16.11 7.65 24.59
C GLU A 123 16.64 7.29 26.00
N ASN A 124 17.73 7.90 26.46
CA ASN A 124 18.26 7.67 27.80
C ASN A 124 17.27 8.04 28.90
N ILE A 125 16.58 9.19 28.77
CA ILE A 125 15.55 9.63 29.72
C ILE A 125 14.39 8.62 29.75
N ILE A 126 13.91 8.21 28.57
CA ILE A 126 12.79 7.27 28.42
C ILE A 126 13.14 5.90 29.02
N ARG A 127 14.30 5.35 28.68
CA ARG A 127 14.78 4.04 29.19
C ARG A 127 14.92 4.03 30.70
N TYR A 128 15.47 5.11 31.26
CA TYR A 128 15.62 5.24 32.71
C TYR A 128 14.27 5.19 33.42
N ILE A 129 13.28 5.98 32.96
CA ILE A 129 11.99 6.04 33.63
C ILE A 129 11.16 4.77 33.43
N LEU A 130 11.19 4.18 32.23
CA LEU A 130 10.50 2.91 31.96
C LEU A 130 11.00 1.80 32.88
N ASN A 131 12.32 1.70 33.07
CA ASN A 131 12.90 0.75 34.03
C ASN A 131 12.45 1.03 35.47
N LYS A 132 12.33 2.31 35.87
CA LYS A 132 11.85 2.67 37.21
C LYS A 132 10.39 2.27 37.41
N TRP A 133 9.53 2.49 36.42
CA TRP A 133 8.13 2.04 36.50
C TRP A 133 8.02 0.52 36.55
N GLU A 134 8.84 -0.19 35.77
CA GLU A 134 8.92 -1.65 35.83
C GLU A 134 9.37 -2.15 37.21
N GLU A 135 10.39 -1.53 37.82
CA GLU A 135 10.84 -1.81 39.19
C GLU A 135 9.73 -1.57 40.23
N ILE A 136 8.94 -0.49 40.08
CA ILE A 136 7.81 -0.17 40.96
C ILE A 136 6.76 -1.27 40.90
N GLU A 137 6.39 -1.73 39.69
CA GLU A 137 5.44 -2.82 39.53
C GLU A 137 5.96 -4.13 40.13
N ARG A 138 7.24 -4.48 39.88
CA ARG A 138 7.85 -5.68 40.47
C ARG A 138 7.84 -5.65 41.99
N LYS A 139 8.18 -4.51 42.60
CA LYS A 139 8.15 -4.34 44.07
C LYS A 139 6.75 -4.51 44.64
N ARG A 140 5.72 -4.05 43.91
CA ARG A 140 4.34 -4.05 44.40
C ARG A 140 3.57 -5.34 44.10
N TYR A 141 3.81 -5.94 42.94
CA TYR A 141 3.00 -7.03 42.38
C TYR A 141 3.82 -8.31 42.12
N GLY A 142 5.13 -8.30 42.36
CA GLY A 142 6.05 -9.42 42.08
C GLY A 142 6.51 -9.49 40.61
N GLU A 143 5.76 -8.89 39.69
CA GLU A 143 6.03 -8.87 38.25
C GLU A 143 5.47 -7.58 37.61
N PRO A 144 6.01 -7.14 36.45
CA PRO A 144 5.59 -5.90 35.80
C PRO A 144 4.40 -6.13 34.86
N ARG A 145 3.23 -6.46 35.42
CA ARG A 145 2.04 -6.90 34.66
C ARG A 145 1.58 -5.89 33.61
N ILE A 146 1.56 -4.59 33.93
CA ILE A 146 1.07 -3.55 33.00
C ILE A 146 2.09 -3.36 31.87
N ALA A 147 3.37 -3.23 32.21
CA ALA A 147 4.43 -3.12 31.20
C ALA A 147 4.42 -4.30 30.22
N LYS A 148 4.30 -5.53 30.76
CA LYS A 148 4.21 -6.76 29.97
C LYS A 148 2.98 -6.76 29.06
N ALA A 149 1.81 -6.39 29.57
CA ALA A 149 0.58 -6.31 28.78
C ALA A 149 0.68 -5.28 27.64
N VAL A 150 1.30 -4.12 27.86
CA VAL A 150 1.51 -3.10 26.81
C VAL A 150 2.48 -3.59 25.74
N VAL A 151 3.58 -4.26 26.12
CA VAL A 151 4.51 -4.85 25.14
C VAL A 151 3.82 -5.96 24.33
N MET A 152 3.07 -6.84 24.99
CA MET A 152 2.28 -7.88 24.31
C MET A 152 1.26 -7.27 23.35
N TYR A 153 0.61 -6.16 23.72
CA TYR A 153 -0.35 -5.46 22.85
C TYR A 153 0.29 -5.00 21.54
N LYS A 154 1.48 -4.38 21.62
CA LYS A 154 2.22 -3.94 20.43
C LYS A 154 2.70 -5.10 19.56
N ILE A 155 3.18 -6.19 20.16
CA ILE A 155 3.61 -7.39 19.41
C ILE A 155 2.41 -8.07 18.74
N ASN A 156 1.31 -8.21 19.47
CA ASN A 156 0.08 -8.80 18.92
C ASN A 156 -0.47 -7.96 17.77
N ASP A 157 -0.32 -6.64 17.81
CA ASP A 157 -0.65 -5.79 16.68
C ASP A 157 0.18 -6.10 15.43
N MET A 158 1.50 -6.28 15.57
CA MET A 158 2.37 -6.72 14.46
C MET A 158 1.94 -8.09 13.90
N LYS A 159 1.57 -9.02 14.79
CA LYS A 159 1.17 -10.39 14.44
C LYS A 159 -0.24 -10.49 13.82
N LYS A 160 -1.03 -9.40 13.75
CA LYS A 160 -2.30 -9.39 13.00
C LYS A 160 -2.08 -9.37 11.49
N VAL A 161 -0.94 -8.86 11.01
CA VAL A 161 -0.69 -8.67 9.58
C VAL A 161 -0.70 -10.02 8.85
N MET A 162 -1.69 -10.23 7.98
CA MET A 162 -1.96 -11.49 7.26
C MET A 162 -2.36 -12.68 8.14
N ALA A 163 -2.76 -12.48 9.41
CA ALA A 163 -3.14 -13.58 10.31
C ALA A 163 -4.31 -14.43 9.78
N GLY A 164 -5.19 -13.85 8.95
CA GLY A 164 -6.31 -14.56 8.31
C GLY A 164 -5.94 -15.51 7.17
N ASP A 165 -4.67 -15.59 6.76
CA ASP A 165 -4.18 -16.52 5.72
C ASP A 165 -3.02 -17.38 6.27
N PRO A 166 -3.31 -18.55 6.87
CA PRO A 166 -2.30 -19.38 7.53
C PRO A 166 -1.24 -19.94 6.57
N GLN A 167 -1.44 -19.84 5.25
CA GLN A 167 -0.46 -20.29 4.25
C GLN A 167 0.59 -19.23 3.91
N ARG A 168 0.45 -18.01 4.45
CA ARG A 168 1.33 -16.89 4.11
C ARG A 168 1.76 -16.13 5.37
N THR A 169 3.01 -15.69 5.38
CA THR A 169 3.57 -14.86 6.45
C THR A 169 4.03 -13.54 5.88
N GLY A 170 3.64 -12.43 6.53
CA GLY A 170 4.09 -11.08 6.18
C GLY A 170 5.37 -10.67 6.91
N MET A 171 6.06 -9.64 6.40
CA MET A 171 7.28 -9.11 7.02
C MET A 171 7.06 -8.61 8.46
N ILE A 172 6.00 -7.84 8.70
CA ILE A 172 5.70 -7.28 10.02
C ILE A 172 5.34 -8.39 11.03
N TYR A 173 4.57 -9.41 10.61
CA TYR A 173 4.33 -10.60 11.43
C TYR A 173 5.66 -11.26 11.85
N TRP A 174 6.54 -11.48 10.87
CA TRP A 174 7.85 -12.09 11.09
C TRP A 174 8.73 -11.26 12.04
N MET A 175 8.68 -9.93 11.95
CA MET A 175 9.34 -9.04 12.91
C MET A 175 8.76 -9.20 14.31
N GLY A 176 7.43 -9.25 14.46
CA GLY A 176 6.75 -9.47 15.75
C GLY A 176 7.18 -10.77 16.44
N GLU A 177 7.23 -11.87 15.68
CA GLU A 177 7.73 -13.17 16.16
C GLU A 177 9.18 -13.12 16.67
N ASN A 178 10.06 -12.36 16.00
CA ASN A 178 11.43 -12.22 16.45
C ASN A 178 11.56 -11.36 17.70
N ILE A 179 10.75 -10.31 17.80
CA ILE A 179 10.73 -9.43 18.96
C ILE A 179 10.31 -10.26 20.18
N GLU A 180 9.20 -10.98 20.07
CA GLU A 180 8.67 -11.86 21.12
C GLU A 180 9.72 -12.85 21.64
N LYS A 181 10.45 -13.51 20.73
CA LYS A 181 11.49 -14.52 21.09
C LYS A 181 12.72 -13.95 21.79
N LYS A 182 12.95 -12.64 21.71
CA LYS A 182 14.17 -11.97 22.21
C LYS A 182 13.91 -11.08 23.43
N ILE A 183 12.68 -11.00 23.92
CA ILE A 183 12.36 -10.23 25.14
C ILE A 183 12.96 -10.91 26.37
N ASP A 184 13.57 -10.10 27.24
CA ASP A 184 14.05 -10.53 28.54
C ASP A 184 12.98 -10.28 29.60
N GLU A 185 12.43 -11.36 30.18
CA GLU A 185 11.43 -11.32 31.26
C GLU A 185 11.92 -10.59 32.52
N LYS A 186 13.23 -10.37 32.69
CA LYS A 186 13.81 -9.61 33.80
C LYS A 186 13.90 -8.10 33.52
N ASN A 187 13.74 -7.68 32.26
CA ASN A 187 13.91 -6.31 31.82
C ASN A 187 13.04 -6.05 30.57
N ILE A 188 11.73 -6.11 30.74
CA ILE A 188 10.77 -6.20 29.63
C ILE A 188 10.81 -4.92 28.79
N THR A 189 10.76 -3.77 29.43
CA THR A 189 10.65 -2.47 28.76
C THR A 189 11.89 -2.15 27.92
N ASN A 190 13.09 -2.23 28.50
CA ASN A 190 14.32 -1.91 27.78
C ASN A 190 14.73 -2.99 26.78
N SER A 191 14.48 -4.27 27.07
CA SER A 191 14.75 -5.35 26.09
C SER A 191 13.86 -5.19 24.86
N PHE A 192 12.57 -4.90 25.03
CA PHE A 192 11.68 -4.56 23.92
C PHE A 192 12.22 -3.41 23.07
N LEU A 193 12.59 -2.28 23.69
CA LEU A 193 13.16 -1.13 22.98
C LEU A 193 14.47 -1.46 22.24
N ASN A 194 15.33 -2.31 22.82
CA ASN A 194 16.56 -2.75 22.16
C ASN A 194 16.27 -3.62 20.93
N VAL A 195 15.38 -4.60 21.08
CA VAL A 195 15.09 -5.54 20.00
C VAL A 195 14.38 -4.83 18.86
N ILE A 196 13.39 -3.98 19.14
CA ILE A 196 12.64 -3.27 18.09
C ILE A 196 13.53 -2.28 17.33
N LYS A 197 14.43 -1.56 18.02
CA LYS A 197 15.43 -0.70 17.39
C LYS A 197 16.30 -1.47 16.40
N ASN A 198 16.72 -2.68 16.77
CA ASN A 198 17.50 -3.55 15.90
C ASN A 198 16.67 -4.09 14.72
N GLU A 199 15.44 -4.56 14.94
CA GLU A 199 14.58 -5.07 13.85
C GLU A 199 14.24 -3.96 12.84
N ILE A 200 14.04 -2.72 13.27
CA ILE A 200 13.86 -1.56 12.38
C ILE A 200 15.15 -1.27 11.62
N LYS A 201 16.26 -0.99 12.32
CA LYS A 201 17.48 -0.46 11.70
C LYS A 201 18.25 -1.47 10.86
N SER A 202 18.07 -2.77 11.10
CA SER A 202 18.67 -3.85 10.28
C SER A 202 17.80 -4.27 9.09
N ASN A 203 16.59 -3.72 8.96
CA ASN A 203 15.69 -4.06 7.85
C ASN A 203 16.17 -3.40 6.56
N ILE A 204 16.18 -4.17 5.46
CA ILE A 204 16.62 -3.66 4.15
C ILE A 204 15.78 -2.47 3.66
N TYR A 205 14.49 -2.39 4.01
CA TYR A 205 13.64 -1.24 3.65
C TYR A 205 14.03 0.04 4.38
N TYR A 206 14.38 -0.06 5.67
CA TYR A 206 14.90 1.09 6.42
C TYR A 206 16.22 1.56 5.81
N ILE A 207 17.12 0.63 5.48
CA ILE A 207 18.41 0.94 4.84
C ILE A 207 18.18 1.64 3.49
N MET A 208 17.35 1.06 2.60
CA MET A 208 17.06 1.64 1.29
C MET A 208 16.40 3.02 1.38
N SER A 209 15.48 3.22 2.34
CA SER A 209 14.81 4.51 2.55
C SER A 209 15.79 5.55 3.10
N LYS A 210 16.59 5.18 4.10
CA LYS A 210 17.59 6.06 4.71
C LYS A 210 18.67 6.49 3.72
N GLU A 211 19.11 5.58 2.85
CA GLU A 211 20.10 5.88 1.80
C GLU A 211 19.49 6.58 0.58
N GLY A 212 18.17 6.81 0.56
CA GLY A 212 17.46 7.44 -0.56
C GLY A 212 17.56 6.62 -1.85
N ILE A 213 17.57 5.29 -1.75
CA ILE A 213 17.67 4.38 -2.91
C ILE A 213 16.34 4.30 -3.66
N CYS A 214 15.21 4.28 -2.93
CA CYS A 214 13.87 4.22 -3.51
C CYS A 214 12.83 4.59 -2.44
N ARG A 215 11.63 5.02 -2.86
CA ARG A 215 10.45 5.09 -2.01
C ARG A 215 9.68 3.78 -2.03
N PHE A 216 8.92 3.52 -0.97
CA PHE A 216 8.14 2.28 -0.80
C PHE A 216 6.70 2.55 -0.39
N GLY A 217 5.83 1.67 -0.89
CA GLY A 217 4.42 1.66 -0.63
C GLY A 217 3.88 0.29 -0.24
N ASN A 218 2.73 0.25 0.42
CA ASN A 218 2.12 -0.99 0.91
C ASN A 218 0.79 -1.31 0.22
N ASP A 219 0.63 -2.54 -0.29
CA ASP A 219 -0.64 -3.10 -0.81
C ASP A 219 -1.37 -3.88 0.31
N TYR A 220 -1.58 -3.26 1.47
CA TYR A 220 -2.34 -3.83 2.59
C TYR A 220 -2.84 -2.72 3.53
N ALA A 221 -3.92 -2.98 4.26
CA ALA A 221 -4.52 -1.98 5.15
C ALA A 221 -4.02 -2.05 6.61
N ILE A 222 -3.27 -3.10 6.99
CA ILE A 222 -2.88 -3.37 8.38
C ILE A 222 -1.35 -3.36 8.52
N GLY A 223 -0.84 -3.01 9.70
CA GLY A 223 0.60 -2.98 10.01
C GLY A 223 1.31 -1.71 9.54
N LEU A 224 0.55 -0.71 9.12
CA LEU A 224 1.05 0.50 8.48
C LEU A 224 1.96 1.34 9.37
N ARG A 225 1.66 1.43 10.68
CA ARG A 225 2.49 2.18 11.63
C ARG A 225 3.91 1.61 11.69
N TRP A 226 4.04 0.29 11.71
CA TRP A 226 5.34 -0.39 11.67
C TRP A 226 6.09 -0.16 10.35
N LEU A 227 5.38 -0.12 9.22
CA LEU A 227 5.98 0.16 7.91
C LEU A 227 6.42 1.63 7.79
N ARG A 228 5.68 2.58 8.38
CA ARG A 228 6.06 4.00 8.45
C ARG A 228 7.44 4.17 9.08
N HIS A 229 7.70 3.48 10.19
CA HIS A 229 9.01 3.51 10.84
C HIS A 229 10.15 3.01 9.94
N LEU A 230 9.86 2.08 9.02
CA LEU A 230 10.83 1.58 8.03
C LEU A 230 11.05 2.54 6.85
N GLY A 231 10.30 3.64 6.75
CA GLY A 231 10.39 4.59 5.64
C GLY A 231 9.41 4.38 4.50
N TYR A 232 8.37 3.58 4.70
CA TYR A 232 7.26 3.58 3.75
C TYR A 232 6.61 4.96 3.75
N VAL A 233 6.15 5.40 2.58
CA VAL A 233 5.58 6.74 2.36
C VAL A 233 4.28 6.70 1.54
N GLN A 234 3.81 5.51 1.19
CA GLN A 234 2.65 5.31 0.35
C GLN A 234 1.83 4.10 0.82
N VAL A 235 0.51 4.18 0.69
CA VAL A 235 -0.38 3.03 0.87
C VAL A 235 -1.30 2.94 -0.31
N SER A 236 -1.50 1.72 -0.78
CA SER A 236 -2.34 1.40 -1.91
C SER A 236 -3.48 0.50 -1.44
N THR A 237 -4.72 0.97 -1.58
CA THR A 237 -5.91 0.18 -1.23
C THR A 237 -6.82 -0.02 -2.43
N ASN A 238 -7.77 -0.93 -2.30
CA ASN A 238 -8.86 -1.22 -3.24
C ASN A 238 -10.02 -1.90 -2.47
N PRO A 239 -11.18 -2.14 -3.09
CA PRO A 239 -12.33 -2.73 -2.39
C PRO A 239 -12.04 -4.11 -1.79
N GLN A 240 -11.21 -4.95 -2.43
CA GLN A 240 -10.77 -6.22 -1.83
C GLN A 240 -10.01 -5.98 -0.53
N LEU A 241 -9.08 -5.02 -0.53
CA LEU A 241 -8.26 -4.69 0.63
C LEU A 241 -9.08 -4.05 1.75
N ALA A 242 -10.08 -3.23 1.41
CA ALA A 242 -11.05 -2.73 2.38
C ALA A 242 -11.85 -3.89 3.00
N ALA A 243 -12.35 -4.83 2.19
CA ALA A 243 -13.05 -6.02 2.69
C ALA A 243 -12.15 -6.90 3.57
N ILE A 244 -10.86 -7.02 3.22
CA ILE A 244 -9.86 -7.73 4.03
C ILE A 244 -9.64 -7.01 5.37
N ALA A 245 -9.60 -5.68 5.40
CA ALA A 245 -9.48 -4.93 6.65
C ALA A 245 -10.61 -5.29 7.63
N TYR A 246 -11.86 -5.34 7.16
CA TYR A 246 -13.02 -5.76 7.95
C TYR A 246 -13.04 -7.24 8.35
N ARG A 247 -12.28 -8.09 7.65
CA ARG A 247 -12.13 -9.52 7.99
C ARG A 247 -11.07 -9.70 9.07
N ASP A 248 -9.94 -9.02 8.91
CA ASP A 248 -8.78 -9.13 9.79
C ASP A 248 -8.96 -8.30 11.07
N ASP A 249 -9.76 -7.22 11.04
CA ASP A 249 -10.22 -6.45 12.20
C ASP A 249 -11.77 -6.39 12.24
N PRO A 250 -12.43 -7.35 12.93
CA PRO A 250 -13.87 -7.37 13.07
C PRO A 250 -14.47 -6.13 13.78
N SER A 251 -13.68 -5.39 14.57
CA SER A 251 -14.19 -4.21 15.31
C SER A 251 -14.63 -3.08 14.38
N LEU A 252 -14.14 -3.04 13.14
CA LEU A 252 -14.59 -2.11 12.11
C LEU A 252 -16.09 -2.25 11.81
N TRP A 253 -16.68 -3.43 11.94
CA TRP A 253 -18.13 -3.62 11.77
C TRP A 253 -18.92 -2.90 12.85
N ASP A 254 -18.41 -2.86 14.08
CA ASP A 254 -19.07 -2.16 15.19
C ASP A 254 -18.94 -0.65 15.05
N LYS A 255 -17.78 -0.16 14.58
CA LYS A 255 -17.59 1.25 14.21
C LYS A 255 -18.55 1.67 13.10
N LEU A 256 -18.69 0.85 12.06
CA LEU A 256 -19.63 1.11 10.96
C LEU A 256 -21.08 1.15 11.44
N LYS A 257 -21.50 0.19 12.28
CA LYS A 257 -22.84 0.18 12.88
C LYS A 257 -23.09 1.43 13.71
N GLN A 258 -22.10 1.87 14.48
CA GLN A 258 -22.20 3.08 15.28
C GLN A 258 -22.33 4.32 14.37
N TYR A 259 -21.48 4.42 13.35
CA TYR A 259 -21.57 5.49 12.36
C TYR A 259 -22.96 5.58 11.71
N PHE A 260 -23.57 4.44 11.33
CA PHE A 260 -24.93 4.45 10.80
C PHE A 260 -26.01 4.89 11.81
N ARG A 261 -25.81 4.67 13.10
CA ARG A 261 -26.73 5.20 14.14
C ARG A 261 -26.59 6.70 14.29
N ASP A 262 -25.37 7.20 14.19
CA ASP A 262 -25.05 8.62 14.30
C ASP A 262 -25.45 9.39 13.02
N HIS A 263 -25.59 8.68 11.90
CA HIS A 263 -25.97 9.20 10.58
C HIS A 263 -27.23 8.51 10.01
N PRO A 264 -28.41 8.70 10.60
CA PRO A 264 -29.64 8.03 10.18
C PRO A 264 -30.09 8.38 8.76
N GLU A 265 -29.65 9.51 8.20
CA GLU A 265 -29.90 9.93 6.82
C GLU A 265 -29.36 8.92 5.79
N LEU A 266 -28.29 8.19 6.13
CA LEU A 266 -27.74 7.12 5.29
C LEU A 266 -28.62 5.86 5.27
N LEU A 267 -29.55 5.74 6.22
CA LEU A 267 -30.47 4.62 6.35
C LEU A 267 -31.83 4.87 5.67
N GLU A 268 -31.99 6.01 5.01
CA GLU A 268 -33.14 6.35 4.16
C GLU A 268 -32.90 5.86 2.73
N ASN A 269 -33.91 5.24 2.12
CA ASN A 269 -33.84 4.68 0.75
C ASN A 269 -32.58 3.81 0.50
N ILE A 270 -32.21 2.96 1.47
CA ILE A 270 -30.97 2.15 1.50
C ILE A 270 -30.71 1.39 0.19
N GLU A 271 -31.75 0.85 -0.45
CA GLU A 271 -31.64 0.12 -1.71
C GLU A 271 -31.04 0.96 -2.85
N GLU A 272 -31.31 2.27 -2.87
CA GLU A 272 -30.79 3.22 -3.87
C GLU A 272 -29.39 3.75 -3.50
N ARG A 273 -28.98 3.58 -2.23
CA ARG A 273 -27.73 4.13 -1.66
C ARG A 273 -26.62 3.10 -1.45
N LYS A 274 -26.71 1.91 -2.05
CA LYS A 274 -25.74 0.82 -1.82
C LYS A 274 -24.29 1.25 -2.02
N ASP A 275 -24.02 2.00 -3.08
CA ASP A 275 -22.66 2.50 -3.37
C ASP A 275 -22.19 3.56 -2.36
N GLU A 276 -23.07 4.46 -1.91
CA GLU A 276 -22.77 5.44 -0.86
C GLU A 276 -22.46 4.78 0.49
N LEU A 277 -23.16 3.69 0.81
CA LEU A 277 -22.88 2.89 2.01
C LEU A 277 -21.53 2.19 1.91
N ALA A 278 -21.20 1.59 0.76
CA ALA A 278 -19.90 0.97 0.52
C ALA A 278 -18.76 1.99 0.58
N MET A 279 -18.97 3.18 0.03
CA MET A 279 -18.05 4.32 0.14
C MET A 279 -17.81 4.70 1.61
N THR A 280 -18.88 4.81 2.40
CA THR A 280 -18.80 5.11 3.84
C THR A 280 -17.98 4.06 4.61
N ALA A 281 -18.27 2.78 4.39
CA ALA A 281 -17.50 1.69 5.00
C ALA A 281 -16.02 1.72 4.57
N THR A 282 -15.76 2.04 3.30
CA THR A 282 -14.38 2.16 2.79
C THR A 282 -13.64 3.33 3.45
N MET A 283 -14.26 4.51 3.60
CA MET A 283 -13.64 5.65 4.30
C MET A 283 -13.29 5.30 5.75
N LEU A 284 -14.21 4.68 6.49
CA LEU A 284 -13.98 4.27 7.88
C LEU A 284 -12.82 3.27 8.03
N ALA A 285 -12.63 2.40 7.04
CA ALA A 285 -11.48 1.48 7.02
C ALA A 285 -10.16 2.17 6.65
N LEU A 286 -10.19 3.33 5.99
CA LEU A 286 -9.01 4.01 5.46
C LEU A 286 -8.57 5.25 6.23
N TRP A 287 -9.44 5.91 6.99
CA TRP A 287 -9.03 7.03 7.86
C TRP A 287 -7.90 6.64 8.83
N PRO A 288 -7.92 5.48 9.51
CA PRO A 288 -6.79 5.06 10.34
C PRO A 288 -5.47 4.95 9.55
N ASN A 289 -5.54 4.56 8.27
CA ASN A 289 -4.35 4.49 7.41
C ASN A 289 -3.83 5.88 7.08
N MET A 290 -4.75 6.81 6.79
CA MET A 290 -4.42 8.20 6.50
C MET A 290 -3.83 8.91 7.74
N GLU A 291 -4.35 8.64 8.94
CA GLU A 291 -3.79 9.11 10.22
C GLU A 291 -2.34 8.67 10.41
N VAL A 292 -2.04 7.40 10.17
CA VAL A 292 -0.67 6.86 10.29
C VAL A 292 0.32 7.63 9.42
N PHE A 293 -0.03 7.92 8.16
CA PHE A 293 0.86 8.61 7.21
C PHE A 293 0.73 10.14 7.25
N ARG A 294 -0.17 10.67 8.08
CA ARG A 294 -0.43 12.11 8.16
C ARG A 294 0.78 12.93 8.60
N PRO A 295 1.60 12.50 9.60
CA PRO A 295 2.84 13.18 9.92
C PRO A 295 3.79 13.26 8.72
N VAL A 296 3.90 12.17 7.96
CA VAL A 296 4.75 12.09 6.76
C VAL A 296 4.29 13.09 5.70
N ALA A 297 2.97 13.15 5.47
CA ALA A 297 2.38 14.08 4.50
C ALA A 297 2.71 15.54 4.85
N TYR A 298 2.59 15.94 6.11
CA TYR A 298 2.93 17.31 6.50
C TYR A 298 4.43 17.59 6.48
N LEU A 299 5.26 16.69 7.01
CA LEU A 299 6.71 16.86 7.05
C LEU A 299 7.34 16.93 5.66
N LEU A 300 6.75 16.20 4.70
CA LEU A 300 7.19 16.17 3.31
C LEU A 300 6.30 17.01 2.39
N ASN A 301 5.46 17.90 2.94
CA ASN A 301 4.64 18.85 2.20
C ASN A 301 3.82 18.22 1.06
N PHE A 302 3.11 17.13 1.37
CA PHE A 302 2.30 16.32 0.45
C PHE A 302 3.08 15.75 -0.74
N THR A 303 4.42 15.79 -0.69
CA THR A 303 5.28 15.08 -1.64
C THR A 303 5.52 13.62 -1.24
N ASP A 304 4.89 13.14 -0.18
CA ASP A 304 4.89 11.75 0.28
C ASP A 304 3.78 11.60 1.36
N GLY A 305 3.62 10.41 1.94
CA GLY A 305 2.59 10.15 2.97
C GLY A 305 1.18 9.93 2.41
N MET A 306 1.06 9.48 1.15
CA MET A 306 -0.20 9.41 0.42
C MET A 306 -0.89 8.05 0.54
N VAL A 307 -2.21 8.06 0.77
CA VAL A 307 -3.06 6.87 0.80
C VAL A 307 -3.94 6.82 -0.45
N SER A 308 -3.83 5.74 -1.22
CA SER A 308 -4.61 5.56 -2.45
C SER A 308 -5.96 4.95 -2.17
N TYR A 309 -7.02 5.66 -2.57
CA TYR A 309 -8.41 5.22 -2.48
C TYR A 309 -8.92 4.82 -3.87
N GLN A 310 -9.49 3.62 -4.02
CA GLN A 310 -10.05 3.18 -5.30
C GLN A 310 -11.46 3.72 -5.53
N LEU A 311 -11.64 4.49 -6.61
CA LEU A 311 -12.96 4.93 -7.05
C LEU A 311 -13.81 3.73 -7.48
N ASN A 312 -15.13 3.89 -7.40
CA ASN A 312 -16.11 2.84 -7.68
C ASN A 312 -15.90 2.25 -9.08
N PRO A 313 -15.56 0.95 -9.20
CA PRO A 313 -15.28 0.33 -10.50
C PRO A 313 -16.50 0.30 -11.42
N ASN A 314 -17.73 0.37 -10.88
CA ASN A 314 -18.96 0.37 -11.68
C ASN A 314 -19.15 1.67 -12.50
N VAL A 315 -18.50 2.76 -12.10
CA VAL A 315 -18.56 4.07 -12.79
C VAL A 315 -17.19 4.52 -13.32
N ALA A 316 -16.20 3.63 -13.38
CA ALA A 316 -14.83 3.94 -13.79
C ALA A 316 -14.71 4.48 -15.23
N ALA A 317 -15.68 4.19 -16.08
CA ALA A 317 -15.77 4.74 -17.44
C ALA A 317 -16.61 6.03 -17.54
N SER A 318 -17.16 6.51 -16.43
CA SER A 318 -17.95 7.74 -16.35
C SER A 318 -17.13 8.86 -15.71
N TYR A 319 -16.91 9.93 -16.47
CA TYR A 319 -16.27 11.15 -15.98
C TYR A 319 -17.04 11.75 -14.81
N GLU A 320 -18.35 11.94 -14.98
CA GLU A 320 -19.23 12.57 -14.00
C GLU A 320 -19.35 11.73 -12.73
N GLY A 321 -19.62 10.43 -12.87
CA GLY A 321 -19.77 9.53 -11.72
C GLY A 321 -18.48 9.40 -10.91
N SER A 322 -17.34 9.27 -11.58
CA SER A 322 -16.03 9.19 -10.89
C SER A 322 -15.66 10.48 -10.17
N LEU A 323 -15.98 11.65 -10.73
CA LEU A 323 -15.72 12.93 -10.08
C LEU A 323 -16.67 13.20 -8.91
N GLU A 324 -17.94 12.85 -9.04
CA GLU A 324 -18.91 12.98 -7.95
C GLU A 324 -18.46 12.17 -6.73
N ASP A 325 -18.09 10.91 -6.93
CA ASP A 325 -17.55 10.05 -5.87
C ASP A 325 -16.29 10.66 -5.25
N ALA A 326 -15.32 11.06 -6.09
CA ALA A 326 -14.06 11.64 -5.62
C ALA A 326 -14.27 12.88 -4.75
N LEU A 327 -15.14 13.81 -5.18
CA LEU A 327 -15.40 15.05 -4.45
C LEU A 327 -16.16 14.81 -3.14
N LYS A 328 -17.10 13.87 -3.11
CA LYS A 328 -17.79 13.47 -1.87
C LYS A 328 -16.83 12.87 -0.85
N ILE A 329 -15.96 11.94 -1.29
CA ILE A 329 -14.96 11.30 -0.43
C ILE A 329 -13.97 12.34 0.09
N TYR A 330 -13.45 13.19 -0.79
CA TYR A 330 -12.48 14.21 -0.43
C TYR A 330 -13.05 15.17 0.63
N SER A 331 -14.28 15.66 0.43
CA SER A 331 -14.93 16.60 1.34
C SER A 331 -15.16 16.01 2.74
N LYS A 332 -15.71 14.79 2.83
CA LYS A 332 -15.92 14.09 4.11
C LYS A 332 -14.59 13.79 4.82
N THR A 333 -13.57 13.43 4.06
CA THR A 333 -12.23 13.17 4.60
C THR A 333 -11.58 14.46 5.11
N GLN A 334 -11.80 15.58 4.42
CA GLN A 334 -11.32 16.89 4.85
C GLN A 334 -11.98 17.35 6.15
N GLU A 335 -13.29 17.12 6.32
CA GLU A 335 -14.01 17.42 7.56
C GLU A 335 -13.43 16.63 8.75
N TYR A 336 -13.28 15.31 8.59
CA TYR A 336 -12.67 14.45 9.62
C TYR A 336 -11.28 14.97 10.04
N PHE A 337 -10.44 15.30 9.06
CA PHE A 337 -9.07 15.69 9.36
C PHE A 337 -8.89 17.11 9.85
N LYS A 338 -9.87 18.01 9.68
CA LYS A 338 -9.82 19.32 10.32
C LYS A 338 -9.73 19.16 11.83
N GLU A 339 -10.55 18.29 12.41
CA GLU A 339 -10.55 18.03 13.86
C GLU A 339 -9.27 17.28 14.29
N TYR A 340 -8.88 16.24 13.55
CA TYR A 340 -7.66 15.48 13.87
C TYR A 340 -6.39 16.35 13.84
N ASP A 341 -6.27 17.25 12.86
CA ASP A 341 -5.09 18.10 12.69
C ASP A 341 -4.94 19.19 13.74
N GLU A 342 -6.01 19.52 14.47
CA GLU A 342 -5.86 20.42 15.62
C GLU A 342 -5.04 19.81 16.74
N TYR A 343 -5.06 18.48 16.85
CA TYR A 343 -4.24 17.72 17.77
C TYR A 343 -2.89 17.38 17.17
N LEU A 344 -2.86 16.80 15.98
CA LEU A 344 -1.59 16.39 15.37
C LEU A 344 -0.65 17.58 15.16
N LEU A 345 -1.18 18.70 14.65
CA LEU A 345 -0.40 19.88 14.28
C LEU A 345 -0.46 20.96 15.36
N TRP A 346 -0.70 20.58 16.61
CA TRP A 346 -0.74 21.54 17.71
C TRP A 346 0.61 22.27 17.83
N GLY A 347 0.58 23.60 17.83
CA GLY A 347 1.79 24.44 17.85
C GLY A 347 2.55 24.53 16.52
N TRP A 348 2.03 23.99 15.41
CA TRP A 348 2.58 24.25 14.07
C TRP A 348 2.23 25.67 13.57
N PRO A 349 2.98 26.21 12.59
CA PRO A 349 2.69 27.50 11.97
C PRO A 349 1.28 27.61 11.36
N VAL A 350 0.75 28.84 11.33
CA VAL A 350 -0.62 29.13 10.87
C VAL A 350 -0.83 28.98 9.35
N ASP A 351 0.25 28.97 8.58
CA ASP A 351 0.26 28.80 7.12
C ASP A 351 0.17 27.33 6.67
N VAL A 352 0.13 26.38 7.62
CA VAL A 352 -0.06 24.95 7.35
C VAL A 352 -1.56 24.66 7.10
N GLU A 353 -1.88 24.12 5.93
CA GLU A 353 -3.27 23.81 5.51
C GLU A 353 -3.86 22.62 6.28
N LYS A 354 -4.46 22.88 7.45
CA LYS A 354 -5.16 21.85 8.25
C LYS A 354 -6.34 21.25 7.48
N GLY A 355 -6.53 19.95 7.67
CA GLY A 355 -7.63 19.19 7.08
C GLY A 355 -7.37 18.74 5.65
N ARG A 356 -6.29 19.19 4.97
CA ARG A 356 -5.98 18.71 3.61
C ARG A 356 -5.85 17.18 3.60
N PRO A 357 -6.69 16.44 2.86
CA PRO A 357 -6.59 14.99 2.78
C PRO A 357 -5.27 14.54 2.15
N ASN A 358 -4.54 13.62 2.80
CA ASN A 358 -3.40 12.90 2.22
C ASN A 358 -3.88 11.69 1.40
N ILE A 359 -4.87 11.91 0.55
CA ILE A 359 -5.50 10.91 -0.32
C ILE A 359 -5.07 11.11 -1.77
N VAL A 360 -4.92 10.00 -2.49
CA VAL A 360 -4.90 10.00 -3.96
C VAL A 360 -5.98 9.06 -4.50
N PHE A 361 -6.71 9.49 -5.53
CA PHE A 361 -7.76 8.65 -6.11
C PHE A 361 -7.19 7.72 -7.17
N LYS A 362 -7.46 6.43 -7.02
CA LYS A 362 -7.13 5.47 -8.06
C LYS A 362 -8.15 5.51 -9.18
N VAL A 363 -7.69 6.01 -10.31
CA VAL A 363 -8.46 6.11 -11.55
C VAL A 363 -8.06 4.94 -12.44
N ALA A 364 -9.01 4.09 -12.82
CA ALA A 364 -8.73 2.92 -13.64
C ALA A 364 -8.50 3.33 -15.10
N GLY A 365 -7.38 2.92 -15.69
CA GLY A 365 -7.00 3.13 -17.10
C GLY A 365 -7.73 2.19 -18.07
N ASN A 366 -9.01 1.88 -17.80
CA ASN A 366 -9.82 0.97 -18.62
C ASN A 366 -10.62 1.69 -19.71
N SER A 367 -10.60 3.01 -19.77
CA SER A 367 -11.28 3.80 -20.80
C SER A 367 -10.62 5.17 -20.99
N PRO A 368 -10.88 5.87 -22.11
CA PRO A 368 -10.42 7.24 -22.32
C PRO A 368 -10.87 8.23 -21.23
N ALA A 369 -11.99 7.98 -20.55
CA ALA A 369 -12.48 8.84 -19.46
C ALA A 369 -11.45 9.01 -18.34
N ALA A 370 -10.57 8.03 -18.14
CA ALA A 370 -9.49 8.11 -17.17
C ALA A 370 -8.59 9.34 -17.38
N ILE A 371 -8.38 9.75 -18.63
CA ILE A 371 -7.55 10.91 -18.99
C ILE A 371 -8.17 12.20 -18.44
N ASP A 372 -9.47 12.38 -18.66
CA ASP A 372 -10.19 13.58 -18.26
C ASP A 372 -10.42 13.63 -16.74
N ILE A 373 -10.74 12.50 -16.12
CA ILE A 373 -10.85 12.37 -14.66
C ILE A 373 -9.51 12.75 -14.02
N THR A 374 -8.41 12.20 -14.52
CA THR A 374 -7.05 12.51 -14.05
C THR A 374 -6.76 13.99 -14.16
N ARG A 375 -6.90 14.57 -15.35
CA ARG A 375 -6.66 16.00 -15.57
C ARG A 375 -7.47 16.86 -14.60
N LYS A 376 -8.76 16.54 -14.41
CA LYS A 376 -9.66 17.35 -13.58
C LYS A 376 -9.29 17.29 -12.10
N LEU A 377 -9.05 16.11 -11.54
CA LEU A 377 -8.67 15.98 -10.13
C LEU A 377 -7.35 16.69 -9.84
N GLU A 378 -6.35 16.50 -10.69
CA GLU A 378 -5.04 17.15 -10.55
C GLU A 378 -5.14 18.68 -10.63
N SER A 379 -6.06 19.23 -11.45
CA SER A 379 -6.33 20.67 -11.53
C SER A 379 -6.89 21.31 -10.26
N LEU A 380 -7.37 20.48 -9.33
CA LEU A 380 -7.89 20.84 -8.01
C LEU A 380 -6.87 20.61 -6.90
N GLY A 381 -5.66 20.14 -7.22
CA GLY A 381 -4.68 19.70 -6.22
C GLY A 381 -4.99 18.33 -5.59
N ILE A 382 -6.00 17.63 -6.12
CA ILE A 382 -6.40 16.29 -5.67
C ILE A 382 -5.60 15.27 -6.47
N GLY A 383 -4.66 14.60 -5.81
CA GLY A 383 -3.76 13.67 -6.49
C GLY A 383 -4.46 12.40 -6.98
N THR A 384 -3.90 11.79 -8.01
CA THR A 384 -4.38 10.53 -8.60
C THR A 384 -3.32 9.44 -8.59
N ASN A 385 -3.76 8.20 -8.43
CA ASN A 385 -2.95 7.01 -8.63
C ASN A 385 -3.55 6.20 -9.79
N ASN A 386 -3.16 6.52 -11.02
CA ASN A 386 -3.68 5.79 -12.17
C ASN A 386 -3.28 4.30 -12.06
N THR A 387 -4.24 3.41 -12.26
CA THR A 387 -4.09 1.95 -12.06
C THR A 387 -4.82 1.21 -13.17
N VAL A 388 -4.72 -0.13 -13.21
CA VAL A 388 -5.23 -0.91 -14.35
C VAL A 388 -4.54 -0.43 -15.64
N THR A 389 -3.26 -0.08 -15.49
CA THR A 389 -2.36 0.31 -16.56
C THR A 389 -1.24 -0.72 -16.64
N TYR A 390 -0.96 -1.15 -17.87
CA TYR A 390 -0.05 -2.26 -18.17
C TYR A 390 0.92 -1.92 -19.29
N THR A 391 0.69 -0.80 -19.98
CA THR A 391 1.30 -0.50 -21.26
C THR A 391 1.99 0.85 -21.22
N VAL A 392 3.09 0.97 -21.96
CA VAL A 392 3.84 2.23 -22.11
C VAL A 392 2.91 3.32 -22.65
N SER A 393 2.05 3.02 -23.63
CA SER A 393 1.14 4.02 -24.21
C SER A 393 0.09 4.53 -23.22
N GLN A 394 -0.48 3.64 -22.39
CA GLN A 394 -1.40 4.04 -21.31
C GLN A 394 -0.70 4.97 -20.31
N GLU A 395 0.41 4.51 -19.76
CA GLU A 395 1.13 5.21 -18.68
C GLU A 395 1.66 6.57 -19.16
N VAL A 396 2.24 6.64 -20.38
CA VAL A 396 2.72 7.91 -20.96
C VAL A 396 1.56 8.90 -21.12
N LYS A 397 0.39 8.47 -21.61
CA LYS A 397 -0.75 9.37 -21.80
C LYS A 397 -1.30 9.89 -20.47
N LEU A 398 -1.38 9.04 -19.45
CA LEU A 398 -1.90 9.42 -18.14
C LEU A 398 -0.92 10.32 -17.38
N ILE A 399 0.40 10.08 -17.49
CA ILE A 399 1.42 11.01 -16.99
C ILE A 399 1.29 12.40 -17.65
N LEU A 400 1.06 12.46 -18.97
CA LEU A 400 0.79 13.73 -19.66
C LEU A 400 -0.48 14.43 -19.12
N ALA A 401 -1.53 13.68 -18.80
CA ALA A 401 -2.74 14.23 -18.20
C ALA A 401 -2.50 14.78 -16.78
N LYS A 402 -1.67 14.10 -15.99
CA LYS A 402 -1.24 14.59 -14.66
C LYS A 402 -0.49 15.91 -14.78
N MET A 403 0.50 15.97 -15.67
CA MET A 403 1.27 17.18 -15.95
C MET A 403 0.36 18.36 -16.33
N GLU A 404 -0.64 18.11 -17.18
CA GLU A 404 -1.59 19.13 -17.63
C GLU A 404 -2.47 19.65 -16.47
N GLY A 405 -3.06 18.75 -15.68
CA GLY A 405 -3.89 19.14 -14.54
C GLY A 405 -3.08 19.87 -13.46
N MET A 406 -1.90 19.36 -13.12
CA MET A 406 -1.01 20.02 -12.15
C MET A 406 -0.55 21.39 -12.63
N ALA A 407 -0.30 21.57 -13.93
CA ALA A 407 0.02 22.88 -14.50
C ALA A 407 -1.10 23.91 -14.29
N GLU A 408 -2.36 23.48 -14.31
CA GLU A 408 -3.51 24.32 -13.96
C GLU A 408 -3.54 24.63 -12.45
N ALA A 409 -3.29 23.64 -11.59
CA ALA A 409 -3.27 23.81 -10.14
C ALA A 409 -2.20 24.82 -9.68
N VAL A 410 -0.94 24.66 -10.14
CA VAL A 410 0.16 25.57 -9.75
C VAL A 410 -0.06 26.99 -10.25
N LYS A 411 -0.80 27.18 -11.35
CA LYS A 411 -1.19 28.52 -11.83
C LYS A 411 -2.21 29.20 -10.92
N LYS A 412 -3.09 28.42 -10.29
CA LYS A 412 -4.03 28.89 -9.27
C LYS A 412 -3.38 29.10 -7.90
N GLY A 413 -2.09 28.79 -7.75
CA GLY A 413 -1.40 28.82 -6.45
C GLY A 413 -1.75 27.63 -5.55
N ILE A 414 -2.33 26.56 -6.12
CA ILE A 414 -2.66 25.34 -5.38
C ILE A 414 -1.41 24.47 -5.32
N LEU A 415 -1.03 24.06 -4.12
CA LEU A 415 0.04 23.09 -3.89
C LEU A 415 -0.29 21.77 -4.59
N THR A 416 0.66 21.22 -5.35
CA THR A 416 0.49 19.90 -5.95
C THR A 416 0.70 18.78 -4.94
N THR A 417 0.08 17.65 -5.20
CA THR A 417 0.16 16.44 -4.36
C THR A 417 1.04 15.41 -5.08
N LYS A 418 1.76 14.53 -4.36
CA LYS A 418 2.44 13.39 -5.00
C LYS A 418 1.40 12.48 -5.65
N VAL A 419 1.70 12.05 -6.87
CA VAL A 419 0.82 11.21 -7.68
C VAL A 419 1.58 10.04 -8.26
N TYR A 420 0.83 9.03 -8.66
CA TYR A 420 1.40 7.76 -9.07
C TYR A 420 0.80 7.30 -10.39
N GLU A 421 1.64 6.67 -11.21
CA GLU A 421 1.24 5.86 -12.35
C GLU A 421 1.60 4.40 -12.03
N THR A 422 0.58 3.61 -11.67
CA THR A 422 0.77 2.22 -11.22
C THR A 422 0.97 1.29 -12.39
N ASN A 423 2.20 0.86 -12.61
CA ASN A 423 2.49 -0.25 -13.50
C ASN A 423 2.08 -1.59 -12.85
N MET A 424 1.02 -2.23 -13.35
CA MET A 424 0.60 -3.55 -12.85
C MET A 424 1.39 -4.70 -13.49
N GLY A 425 2.72 -4.60 -13.46
CA GLY A 425 3.64 -5.47 -14.20
C GLY A 425 3.43 -6.97 -13.99
N GLY A 426 3.33 -7.45 -12.75
CA GLY A 426 3.15 -8.89 -12.55
C GLY A 426 1.77 -9.43 -12.97
N ARG A 427 0.77 -8.55 -13.19
CA ARG A 427 -0.49 -8.95 -13.86
C ARG A 427 -0.32 -8.98 -15.38
N LEU A 428 0.53 -8.13 -15.96
CA LEU A 428 0.91 -8.27 -17.37
C LEU A 428 1.64 -9.61 -17.57
N ASP A 429 2.62 -9.93 -16.72
CA ASP A 429 3.34 -11.21 -16.78
C ASP A 429 2.38 -12.41 -16.69
N ASP A 430 1.42 -12.38 -15.75
CA ASP A 430 0.41 -13.43 -15.61
C ASP A 430 -0.46 -13.55 -16.88
N HIS A 431 -0.89 -12.43 -17.47
CA HIS A 431 -1.66 -12.46 -18.70
C HIS A 431 -0.87 -13.02 -19.88
N LEU A 432 0.37 -12.56 -20.08
CA LEU A 432 1.26 -13.03 -21.15
C LEU A 432 1.56 -14.52 -21.00
N ARG A 433 1.74 -15.00 -19.77
CA ARG A 433 1.88 -16.42 -19.44
C ARG A 433 0.67 -17.22 -19.90
N GLU A 434 -0.54 -16.77 -19.56
CA GLU A 434 -1.79 -17.46 -19.92
C GLU A 434 -1.98 -17.56 -21.44
N ILE A 435 -1.80 -16.47 -22.17
CA ILE A 435 -2.00 -16.49 -23.64
C ILE A 435 -0.92 -17.32 -24.34
N PHE A 436 0.32 -17.28 -23.84
CA PHE A 436 1.41 -18.06 -24.39
C PHE A 436 1.22 -19.55 -24.11
N ALA A 437 0.84 -19.92 -22.89
CA ALA A 437 0.48 -21.29 -22.53
C ALA A 437 -0.67 -21.82 -23.39
N ALA A 438 -1.74 -21.03 -23.56
CA ALA A 438 -2.88 -21.41 -24.40
C ALA A 438 -2.45 -21.62 -25.86
N LYS A 439 -1.56 -20.79 -26.39
CA LYS A 439 -0.96 -21.00 -27.73
C LYS A 439 -0.21 -22.34 -27.80
N LEU A 440 0.64 -22.66 -26.82
CA LEU A 440 1.36 -23.94 -26.79
C LEU A 440 0.42 -25.14 -26.74
N VAL A 441 -0.67 -25.06 -25.97
CA VAL A 441 -1.69 -26.12 -25.93
C VAL A 441 -2.36 -26.29 -27.29
N ARG A 442 -2.75 -25.19 -27.95
CA ARG A 442 -3.35 -25.23 -29.29
C ARG A 442 -2.40 -25.86 -30.32
N ASP A 443 -1.12 -25.49 -30.26
CA ASP A 443 -0.08 -26.01 -31.15
C ASP A 443 0.15 -27.52 -30.92
N ALA A 444 0.26 -27.95 -29.65
CA ALA A 444 0.41 -29.36 -29.31
C ALA A 444 -0.80 -30.21 -29.72
N LEU A 445 -2.01 -29.66 -29.63
CA LEU A 445 -3.25 -30.36 -30.00
C LEU A 445 -3.61 -30.24 -31.48
N LYS A 446 -2.79 -29.58 -32.32
CA LYS A 446 -3.17 -29.24 -33.70
C LYS A 446 -3.59 -30.47 -34.52
N ASN A 447 -2.85 -31.56 -34.38
CA ASN A 447 -3.02 -32.83 -35.12
C ASN A 447 -3.72 -33.93 -34.30
N ILE A 448 -4.34 -33.58 -33.17
CA ILE A 448 -5.05 -34.53 -32.32
C ILE A 448 -6.54 -34.50 -32.68
N ASP A 449 -7.14 -35.68 -32.91
CA ASP A 449 -8.55 -35.79 -33.28
C ASP A 449 -9.48 -35.46 -32.09
N ASP A 450 -9.31 -36.14 -30.96
CA ASP A 450 -10.11 -35.89 -29.74
C ASP A 450 -9.42 -34.92 -28.78
N LYS A 451 -9.35 -33.65 -29.21
CA LYS A 451 -8.73 -32.55 -28.43
C LYS A 451 -9.43 -32.35 -27.09
N LEU A 452 -10.75 -32.55 -27.05
CA LEU A 452 -11.54 -32.28 -25.86
C LEU A 452 -11.27 -33.32 -24.76
N SER A 453 -11.12 -34.60 -25.10
CA SER A 453 -10.72 -35.62 -24.12
C SER A 453 -9.33 -35.35 -23.55
N ALA A 454 -8.37 -34.94 -24.39
CA ALA A 454 -7.03 -34.57 -23.94
C ALA A 454 -7.05 -33.45 -22.89
N ILE A 455 -7.82 -32.38 -23.14
CA ILE A 455 -7.94 -31.25 -22.22
C ILE A 455 -8.72 -31.65 -20.96
N TYR A 456 -9.76 -32.48 -21.08
CA TYR A 456 -10.56 -32.94 -19.94
C TYR A 456 -9.76 -33.79 -18.96
N GLU A 457 -8.93 -34.72 -19.46
CA GLU A 457 -8.01 -35.49 -18.62
C GLU A 457 -7.03 -34.58 -17.88
N TYR A 458 -6.45 -33.60 -18.59
CA TYR A 458 -5.53 -32.64 -17.99
C TYR A 458 -6.21 -31.74 -16.95
N ALA A 459 -7.42 -31.26 -17.24
CA ALA A 459 -8.22 -30.44 -16.32
C ALA A 459 -8.47 -31.16 -14.99
N LYS A 460 -8.79 -32.47 -15.03
CA LYS A 460 -8.91 -33.28 -13.81
C LYS A 460 -7.58 -33.40 -13.07
N LYS A 461 -6.47 -33.63 -13.79
CA LYS A 461 -5.12 -33.77 -13.20
C LYS A 461 -4.70 -32.52 -12.43
N ILE A 462 -5.04 -31.33 -12.92
CA ILE A 462 -4.70 -30.04 -12.28
C ILE A 462 -5.77 -29.55 -11.29
N GLY A 463 -6.78 -30.39 -10.99
CA GLY A 463 -7.77 -30.14 -9.93
C GLY A 463 -8.94 -29.23 -10.32
N ILE A 464 -9.27 -29.14 -11.62
CA ILE A 464 -10.50 -28.48 -12.06
C ILE A 464 -11.66 -29.47 -11.88
N ASN A 465 -12.67 -29.09 -11.12
CA ASN A 465 -13.85 -29.91 -10.91
C ASN A 465 -14.80 -29.80 -12.11
N VAL A 466 -14.69 -30.75 -13.05
CA VAL A 466 -15.52 -30.83 -14.27
C VAL A 466 -16.21 -32.20 -14.34
N GLU A 467 -17.54 -32.19 -14.22
CA GLU A 467 -18.35 -33.41 -14.24
C GLU A 467 -18.48 -33.95 -15.67
N ASP A 468 -18.86 -33.08 -16.61
CA ASP A 468 -19.09 -33.43 -18.01
C ASP A 468 -17.99 -32.86 -18.92
N LYS A 469 -17.45 -33.74 -19.78
CA LYS A 469 -16.46 -33.38 -20.79
C LYS A 469 -17.03 -32.38 -21.80
N ASP A 470 -18.24 -32.64 -22.28
CA ASP A 470 -18.90 -31.89 -23.35
C ASP A 470 -19.67 -30.68 -22.81
N GLY A 471 -20.00 -30.68 -21.52
CA GLY A 471 -20.69 -29.62 -20.81
C GLY A 471 -19.90 -28.31 -20.62
N ILE A 472 -20.54 -27.37 -19.91
CA ILE A 472 -19.99 -26.06 -19.57
C ILE A 472 -19.07 -26.20 -18.35
N TRP A 473 -17.87 -25.64 -18.42
CA TRP A 473 -16.93 -25.65 -17.29
C TRP A 473 -17.00 -24.31 -16.57
N ILE A 474 -17.15 -24.33 -15.25
CA ILE A 474 -17.17 -23.13 -14.41
C ILE A 474 -16.12 -23.29 -13.33
N ALA A 475 -15.13 -22.42 -13.33
CA ALA A 475 -14.01 -22.54 -12.41
C ALA A 475 -13.29 -21.20 -12.17
N PRO A 476 -12.63 -21.04 -11.00
CA PRO A 476 -11.91 -19.83 -10.65
C PRO A 476 -10.71 -19.58 -11.57
N THR A 477 -10.56 -18.34 -12.00
CA THR A 477 -9.46 -17.93 -12.91
C THR A 477 -8.18 -17.52 -12.18
N GLY A 478 -8.26 -17.26 -10.87
CA GLY A 478 -7.18 -16.68 -10.09
C GLY A 478 -7.09 -15.14 -10.23
N TRP A 479 -8.04 -14.53 -10.94
CA TRP A 479 -8.22 -13.07 -11.08
C TRP A 479 -9.32 -12.50 -10.18
N GLY A 480 -9.97 -13.34 -9.37
CA GLY A 480 -11.04 -12.95 -8.44
C GLY A 480 -12.47 -13.18 -8.94
N TRP A 481 -12.61 -13.94 -10.03
CA TRP A 481 -13.88 -14.30 -10.65
C TRP A 481 -13.79 -15.68 -11.33
N ASP A 482 -14.95 -16.30 -11.56
CA ASP A 482 -15.07 -17.62 -12.17
C ASP A 482 -15.35 -17.51 -13.66
N LYS A 483 -14.61 -18.26 -14.48
CA LYS A 483 -14.80 -18.29 -15.93
C LYS A 483 -15.78 -19.39 -16.30
N VAL A 484 -16.76 -19.02 -17.13
CA VAL A 484 -17.69 -19.94 -17.79
C VAL A 484 -17.14 -20.28 -19.17
N ALA A 485 -16.62 -21.49 -19.33
CA ALA A 485 -16.03 -21.98 -20.58
C ALA A 485 -16.98 -22.95 -21.29
N LYS A 486 -17.44 -22.55 -22.48
CA LYS A 486 -18.41 -23.29 -23.29
C LYS A 486 -17.75 -23.95 -24.50
N THR A 487 -16.80 -23.24 -25.10
CA THR A 487 -16.07 -23.70 -26.29
C THR A 487 -14.78 -24.41 -25.91
N LEU A 488 -14.22 -25.19 -26.84
CA LEU A 488 -12.90 -25.80 -26.69
C LEU A 488 -11.82 -24.75 -26.36
N ASP A 489 -11.90 -23.59 -27.02
CA ASP A 489 -10.93 -22.52 -26.84
C ASP A 489 -11.01 -21.91 -25.44
N GLU A 490 -12.21 -21.60 -24.97
CA GLU A 490 -12.42 -21.10 -23.60
C GLU A 490 -11.98 -22.12 -22.54
N LYS A 491 -12.14 -23.43 -22.82
CA LYS A 491 -11.65 -24.52 -21.96
C LYS A 491 -10.12 -24.56 -21.92
N ILE A 492 -9.44 -24.37 -23.06
CA ILE A 492 -7.97 -24.22 -23.12
C ILE A 492 -7.52 -23.02 -22.29
N GLU A 493 -8.16 -21.88 -22.46
CA GLU A 493 -7.82 -20.67 -21.70
C GLU A 493 -8.04 -20.85 -20.19
N LEU A 494 -9.06 -21.61 -19.79
CA LEU A 494 -9.33 -21.91 -18.39
C LEU A 494 -8.24 -22.79 -17.76
N ILE A 495 -7.82 -23.88 -18.41
CA ILE A 495 -6.74 -24.75 -17.89
C ILE A 495 -5.40 -24.01 -17.80
N CYS A 496 -5.18 -23.03 -18.67
CA CYS A 496 -3.98 -22.19 -18.67
C CYS A 496 -4.07 -20.99 -17.72
N SER A 497 -5.21 -20.75 -17.08
CA SER A 497 -5.41 -19.58 -16.21
C SER A 497 -4.49 -19.62 -14.98
N ARG A 498 -4.18 -18.44 -14.44
CA ARG A 498 -3.30 -18.22 -13.30
C ARG A 498 -3.60 -19.10 -12.08
N GLN A 499 -4.87 -19.45 -11.87
CA GLN A 499 -5.25 -20.35 -10.79
C GLN A 499 -4.58 -21.72 -10.90
N TYR A 500 -4.49 -22.24 -12.13
CA TYR A 500 -4.04 -23.60 -12.42
C TYR A 500 -2.62 -23.66 -12.97
N LEU A 501 -2.14 -22.57 -13.59
CA LEU A 501 -0.78 -22.45 -14.11
C LEU A 501 -0.08 -21.19 -13.55
N LYS A 502 0.59 -21.33 -12.40
CA LYS A 502 1.31 -20.22 -11.75
C LYS A 502 2.64 -19.88 -12.43
N ARG A 503 3.28 -20.85 -13.07
CA ARG A 503 4.55 -20.73 -13.80
C ARG A 503 4.49 -21.59 -15.06
N LEU A 504 5.14 -21.18 -16.14
CA LEU A 504 5.17 -21.97 -17.37
C LEU A 504 5.88 -23.30 -17.19
N ASN A 505 6.94 -23.34 -16.39
CA ASN A 505 7.73 -24.55 -16.17
C ASN A 505 7.13 -25.51 -15.13
N ASP A 506 5.81 -25.51 -14.97
CA ASP A 506 5.12 -26.51 -14.16
C ASP A 506 5.29 -27.91 -14.76
N GLU A 507 5.58 -28.90 -13.91
CA GLU A 507 5.87 -30.25 -14.36
C GLU A 507 4.68 -30.94 -15.05
N ASN A 508 3.46 -30.72 -14.55
CA ASN A 508 2.26 -31.32 -15.14
C ASN A 508 1.98 -30.71 -16.51
N PHE A 509 2.22 -29.39 -16.66
CA PHE A 509 2.08 -28.70 -17.93
C PHE A 509 3.13 -29.17 -18.96
N ALA A 510 4.38 -29.30 -18.54
CA ALA A 510 5.46 -29.81 -19.39
C ALA A 510 5.18 -31.25 -19.87
N GLU A 511 4.68 -32.11 -18.98
CA GLU A 511 4.30 -33.49 -19.31
C GLU A 511 3.13 -33.53 -20.31
N PHE A 512 2.12 -32.68 -20.12
CA PHE A 512 1.00 -32.56 -21.06
C PHE A 512 1.48 -32.16 -22.45
N LEU A 513 2.31 -31.12 -22.55
CA LEU A 513 2.83 -30.66 -23.83
C LEU A 513 3.71 -31.72 -24.50
N ALA A 514 4.59 -32.40 -23.75
CA ALA A 514 5.43 -33.46 -24.27
C ALA A 514 4.60 -34.62 -24.86
N LYS A 515 3.54 -35.04 -24.15
CA LYS A 515 2.62 -36.12 -24.60
C LYS A 515 2.02 -35.84 -25.99
N TYR A 516 1.64 -34.60 -26.28
CA TYR A 516 0.91 -34.24 -27.51
C TYR A 516 1.77 -33.59 -28.60
N SER A 517 2.95 -33.05 -28.26
CA SER A 517 3.89 -32.48 -29.25
C SER A 517 4.87 -33.50 -29.84
N GLY A 518 5.07 -34.65 -29.20
CA GLY A 518 6.08 -35.64 -29.60
C GLY A 518 7.51 -35.31 -29.16
N GLU A 519 7.70 -34.23 -28.39
CA GLU A 519 8.98 -33.85 -27.79
C GLU A 519 9.22 -34.53 -26.44
N SER A 520 10.48 -34.57 -26.00
CA SER A 520 10.81 -35.08 -24.66
C SER A 520 10.39 -34.10 -23.55
N LYS A 521 9.97 -34.62 -22.38
CA LYS A 521 9.63 -33.78 -21.20
C LYS A 521 10.79 -32.84 -20.82
N GLU A 522 12.03 -33.29 -20.93
CA GLU A 522 13.22 -32.49 -20.60
C GLU A 522 13.41 -31.30 -21.55
N ASN A 523 13.28 -31.52 -22.87
CA ASN A 523 13.38 -30.45 -23.87
C ASN A 523 12.27 -29.41 -23.66
N VAL A 524 11.03 -29.88 -23.43
CA VAL A 524 9.89 -29.02 -23.14
C VAL A 524 10.11 -28.20 -21.87
N LEU A 525 10.58 -28.82 -20.78
CA LEU A 525 10.85 -28.12 -19.53
C LEU A 525 11.89 -27.00 -19.70
N LYS A 526 13.01 -27.28 -20.39
CA LYS A 526 14.05 -26.29 -20.66
C LYS A 526 13.54 -25.11 -21.49
N TYR A 527 12.70 -25.39 -22.48
CA TYR A 527 12.05 -24.36 -23.29
C TYR A 527 11.11 -23.49 -22.44
N LEU A 528 10.29 -24.10 -21.59
CA LEU A 528 9.37 -23.39 -20.70
C LEU A 528 10.10 -22.57 -19.62
N GLU A 529 11.23 -23.05 -19.11
CA GLU A 529 12.07 -22.31 -18.17
C GLU A 529 12.68 -21.05 -18.78
N GLU A 530 13.09 -21.11 -20.05
CA GLU A 530 13.58 -19.94 -20.76
C GLU A 530 12.46 -18.91 -20.92
N TRP A 531 11.28 -19.34 -21.37
CA TRP A 531 10.13 -18.45 -21.53
C TRP A 531 9.59 -17.90 -20.22
N GLU A 532 9.62 -18.65 -19.13
CA GLU A 532 9.23 -18.14 -17.80
C GLU A 532 10.14 -16.98 -17.36
N LYS A 533 11.44 -17.08 -17.63
CA LYS A 533 12.40 -15.99 -17.36
C LYS A 533 12.11 -14.78 -18.23
N ILE A 534 11.85 -14.98 -19.52
CA ILE A 534 11.58 -13.92 -20.51
C ILE A 534 10.27 -13.21 -20.20
N ILE A 535 9.16 -13.94 -20.06
CA ILE A 535 7.83 -13.37 -19.74
C ILE A 535 7.86 -12.66 -18.40
N GLY A 536 8.54 -13.22 -17.40
CA GLY A 536 8.69 -12.57 -16.10
C GLY A 536 9.52 -11.28 -16.10
N MET A 537 10.00 -10.80 -17.25
CA MET A 537 10.62 -9.47 -17.39
C MET A 537 9.68 -8.41 -17.97
N ALA A 538 8.51 -8.81 -18.49
CA ALA A 538 7.65 -7.92 -19.26
C ALA A 538 7.21 -6.68 -18.48
N GLY A 539 6.65 -6.86 -17.27
CA GLY A 539 6.26 -5.76 -16.40
C GLY A 539 7.43 -4.84 -16.02
N THR A 540 8.59 -5.43 -15.69
CA THR A 540 9.81 -4.67 -15.36
C THR A 540 10.26 -3.80 -16.54
N LEU A 541 10.25 -4.34 -17.75
CA LEU A 541 10.65 -3.62 -18.96
C LEU A 541 9.72 -2.45 -19.27
N VAL A 542 8.40 -2.61 -19.07
CA VAL A 542 7.43 -1.51 -19.22
C VAL A 542 7.74 -0.39 -18.21
N ALA A 543 7.88 -0.72 -16.92
CA ALA A 543 8.20 0.26 -15.89
C ALA A 543 9.53 0.99 -16.16
N GLN A 544 10.58 0.26 -16.58
CA GLN A 544 11.87 0.83 -16.97
C GLN A 544 11.73 1.81 -18.14
N ARG A 545 10.98 1.43 -19.19
CA ARG A 545 10.78 2.29 -20.36
C ARG A 545 9.99 3.55 -20.01
N VAL A 546 8.91 3.44 -19.24
CA VAL A 546 8.11 4.61 -18.82
C VAL A 546 8.94 5.54 -17.94
N TRP A 547 9.65 5.01 -16.94
CA TRP A 547 10.54 5.81 -16.11
C TRP A 547 11.63 6.49 -16.94
N TRP A 548 12.22 5.79 -17.90
CA TRP A 548 13.25 6.35 -18.77
C TRP A 548 12.73 7.50 -19.64
N ILE A 549 11.50 7.40 -20.16
CA ILE A 549 10.86 8.44 -20.98
C ILE A 549 10.79 9.76 -20.22
N PHE A 550 10.44 9.75 -18.94
CA PHE A 550 10.17 10.97 -18.17
C PHE A 550 11.28 11.41 -17.23
N PHE A 551 11.97 10.46 -16.59
CA PHE A 551 12.72 10.70 -15.36
C PHE A 551 14.20 10.33 -15.45
N SER A 552 14.64 9.75 -16.57
CA SER A 552 16.06 9.56 -16.84
C SER A 552 16.80 10.91 -16.89
N LYS A 553 18.09 10.89 -16.56
CA LYS A 553 18.94 12.08 -16.57
C LYS A 553 18.90 12.83 -17.90
N GLU A 554 18.84 12.10 -19.02
CA GLU A 554 18.84 12.67 -20.37
C GLU A 554 17.49 13.22 -20.84
N ASN A 555 16.38 12.83 -20.21
CA ASN A 555 15.04 13.27 -20.61
C ASN A 555 14.40 14.24 -19.61
N LYS A 556 14.83 14.25 -18.34
CA LYS A 556 14.25 15.09 -17.29
C LYS A 556 14.23 16.58 -17.66
N ASP A 557 15.36 17.13 -18.11
CA ASP A 557 15.46 18.55 -18.47
C ASP A 557 14.63 18.92 -19.70
N LYS A 558 14.40 17.96 -20.61
CA LYS A 558 13.53 18.16 -21.79
C LYS A 558 12.08 18.31 -21.37
N TRP A 559 11.62 17.50 -20.42
CA TRP A 559 10.28 17.65 -19.85
C TRP A 559 10.10 18.94 -19.06
N LEU A 560 11.12 19.37 -18.30
CA LEU A 560 11.09 20.67 -17.65
C LEU A 560 10.96 21.80 -18.67
N GLY A 561 11.78 21.78 -19.74
CA GLY A 561 11.69 22.76 -20.83
C GLY A 561 10.31 22.78 -21.49
N TYR A 562 9.74 21.60 -21.77
CA TYR A 562 8.40 21.46 -22.33
C TYR A 562 7.30 22.00 -21.40
N LEU A 563 7.36 21.71 -20.10
CA LEU A 563 6.40 22.23 -19.13
C LEU A 563 6.44 23.76 -19.05
N ILE A 564 7.64 24.33 -19.01
CA ILE A 564 7.88 25.78 -19.00
C ILE A 564 7.29 26.40 -20.26
N SER A 565 7.65 25.89 -21.45
CA SER A 565 7.23 26.51 -22.72
C SER A 565 5.74 26.30 -23.01
N LYS A 566 5.22 25.08 -22.81
CA LYS A 566 3.84 24.75 -23.16
C LYS A 566 2.84 25.39 -22.22
N TYR A 567 3.15 25.40 -20.92
CA TYR A 567 2.22 25.89 -19.91
C TYR A 567 2.61 27.26 -19.36
N ASN A 568 3.66 27.91 -19.82
CA ASN A 568 4.12 29.22 -19.31
C ASN A 568 4.32 29.19 -17.78
N LEU A 569 5.13 28.23 -17.33
CA LEU A 569 5.44 28.02 -15.91
C LEU A 569 6.84 28.54 -15.58
N SER A 570 7.08 28.92 -14.32
CA SER A 570 8.44 29.14 -13.84
C SER A 570 9.19 27.79 -13.72
N PRO A 571 10.54 27.80 -13.71
CA PRO A 571 11.32 26.59 -13.50
C PRO A 571 10.97 25.83 -12.21
N GLU A 572 10.67 26.55 -11.13
CA GLU A 572 10.31 25.98 -9.83
C GLU A 572 8.99 25.22 -9.90
N LYS A 573 7.96 25.82 -10.52
CA LYS A 573 6.65 25.18 -10.72
C LYS A 573 6.75 23.96 -11.64
N ALA A 574 7.54 24.05 -12.71
CA ALA A 574 7.77 22.90 -13.60
C ALA A 574 8.49 21.75 -12.86
N LYS A 575 9.46 22.08 -12.01
CA LYS A 575 10.17 21.11 -11.17
C LYS A 575 9.27 20.49 -10.11
N GLU A 576 8.38 21.27 -9.49
CA GLU A 576 7.36 20.80 -8.56
C GLU A 576 6.50 19.72 -9.20
N ILE A 577 5.90 20.01 -10.37
CA ILE A 577 5.08 19.06 -11.13
C ILE A 577 5.85 17.77 -11.42
N LEU A 578 7.03 17.89 -12.05
CA LEU A 578 7.76 16.71 -12.51
C LEU A 578 8.28 15.86 -11.34
N ASN A 579 8.66 16.48 -10.22
CA ASN A 579 9.08 15.75 -9.03
C ASN A 579 7.92 15.05 -8.33
N ASN A 580 6.68 15.51 -8.53
CA ASN A 580 5.48 14.96 -7.91
C ASN A 580 4.83 13.80 -8.67
N ILE A 581 5.44 13.30 -9.74
CA ILE A 581 4.94 12.13 -10.47
C ILE A 581 5.89 10.95 -10.26
N ASP A 582 5.39 9.86 -9.68
CA ASP A 582 6.15 8.62 -9.51
C ASP A 582 5.59 7.50 -10.39
N VAL A 583 6.47 6.70 -11.00
CA VAL A 583 6.09 5.37 -11.50
C VAL A 583 5.96 4.44 -10.30
N LEU A 584 4.93 3.61 -10.29
CA LEU A 584 4.63 2.71 -9.17
C LEU A 584 4.50 1.26 -9.65
N PRO A 585 5.61 0.48 -9.71
CA PRO A 585 5.57 -0.94 -10.01
C PRO A 585 4.84 -1.71 -8.90
N ALA A 586 3.80 -2.45 -9.28
CA ALA A 586 2.92 -3.17 -8.37
C ALA A 586 2.65 -4.60 -8.84
N SER A 587 1.85 -5.33 -8.06
CA SER A 587 1.46 -6.72 -8.36
C SER A 587 2.65 -7.66 -8.56
N LYS A 588 3.71 -7.52 -7.77
CA LYS A 588 4.96 -8.26 -7.92
C LYS A 588 4.80 -9.76 -7.63
N ARG A 589 5.72 -10.57 -8.18
CA ARG A 589 5.72 -12.04 -8.08
C ARG A 589 7.02 -12.60 -7.51
N LYS A 590 8.15 -11.89 -7.70
CA LYS A 590 9.48 -12.30 -7.25
C LYS A 590 10.30 -11.11 -6.73
N PRO A 591 11.22 -11.30 -5.77
CA PRO A 591 12.00 -10.19 -5.19
C PRO A 591 12.70 -9.29 -6.23
N LEU A 592 13.13 -9.86 -7.35
CA LEU A 592 13.78 -9.12 -8.43
C LEU A 592 12.87 -8.07 -9.08
N ASP A 593 11.55 -8.21 -9.02
CA ASP A 593 10.62 -7.18 -9.51
C ASP A 593 10.76 -5.87 -8.71
N THR A 594 11.19 -5.96 -7.44
CA THR A 594 11.54 -4.80 -6.61
C THR A 594 12.95 -4.34 -6.93
N TYR A 595 13.93 -5.24 -6.84
CA TYR A 595 15.34 -4.85 -6.96
C TYR A 595 15.71 -4.29 -8.35
N LEU A 596 15.08 -4.76 -9.43
CA LEU A 596 15.35 -4.27 -10.79
C LEU A 596 14.62 -2.98 -11.15
N THR A 597 13.72 -2.51 -10.28
CA THR A 597 12.97 -1.27 -10.47
C THR A 597 13.32 -0.20 -9.43
N LEU A 598 14.36 -0.42 -8.62
CA LEU A 598 14.85 0.61 -7.70
C LEU A 598 15.37 1.83 -8.48
N ALA A 599 14.91 3.01 -8.07
CA ALA A 599 15.36 4.29 -8.59
C ALA A 599 15.30 5.36 -7.51
N ARG A 600 16.31 6.23 -7.47
CA ARG A 600 16.42 7.30 -6.48
C ARG A 600 15.40 8.43 -6.68
N ASN A 601 14.83 8.56 -7.87
CA ASN A 601 13.84 9.57 -8.20
C ASN A 601 12.63 8.99 -8.93
N ASN A 602 11.49 9.62 -8.73
CA ASN A 602 10.25 9.38 -9.47
C ASN A 602 9.80 7.90 -9.50
N MET A 603 10.00 7.19 -8.39
CA MET A 603 9.73 5.77 -8.27
C MET A 603 9.28 5.44 -6.84
N THR A 604 8.12 4.79 -6.72
CA THR A 604 7.61 4.25 -5.47
C THR A 604 7.25 2.78 -5.67
N ASN A 605 7.94 1.88 -5.00
CA ASN A 605 7.70 0.45 -5.13
C ASN A 605 6.61 -0.03 -4.17
N THR A 606 5.49 -0.58 -4.66
CA THR A 606 4.35 -0.98 -3.82
C THR A 606 4.17 -2.50 -3.73
N GLU A 607 3.94 -3.00 -2.52
CA GLU A 607 4.10 -4.43 -2.23
C GLU A 607 3.16 -5.00 -1.18
N PHE A 608 2.78 -6.27 -1.35
CA PHE A 608 2.07 -7.05 -0.32
C PHE A 608 3.02 -7.53 0.79
N PRO A 609 2.53 -7.77 2.03
CA PRO A 609 3.41 -8.08 3.16
C PRO A 609 4.25 -9.36 3.00
N ASN A 610 3.74 -10.36 2.28
CA ASN A 610 4.51 -11.58 1.97
C ASN A 610 5.63 -11.33 0.94
N HIS A 611 5.41 -10.42 -0.01
CA HIS A 611 6.45 -10.02 -0.96
C HIS A 611 7.55 -9.22 -0.25
N GLN A 612 7.18 -8.34 0.68
CA GLN A 612 8.12 -7.61 1.53
C GLN A 612 9.05 -8.58 2.28
N LEU A 613 8.49 -9.66 2.84
CA LEU A 613 9.26 -10.70 3.50
C LEU A 613 10.20 -11.42 2.52
N ASN A 614 9.73 -11.72 1.30
CA ASN A 614 10.57 -12.35 0.27
C ASN A 614 11.76 -11.45 -0.13
N VAL A 615 11.55 -10.14 -0.24
CA VAL A 615 12.63 -9.16 -0.52
C VAL A 615 13.62 -9.09 0.64
N LEU A 616 13.13 -9.04 1.89
CA LEU A 616 13.96 -9.09 3.09
C LEU A 616 14.80 -10.37 3.14
N MET A 617 14.19 -11.52 2.90
CA MET A 617 14.92 -12.80 2.91
C MET A 617 15.90 -12.92 1.74
N PHE A 618 15.56 -12.34 0.58
CA PHE A 618 16.50 -12.26 -0.54
C PHE A 618 17.74 -11.42 -0.18
N SER A 619 17.58 -10.31 0.56
CA SER A 619 18.69 -9.47 1.01
C SER A 619 19.65 -10.17 1.98
N ARG A 620 19.19 -11.25 2.62
CA ARG A 620 19.97 -12.03 3.59
C ARG A 620 20.69 -13.22 2.98
N LYS A 621 20.52 -13.48 1.69
CA LYS A 621 21.25 -14.57 1.01
C LYS A 621 22.75 -14.25 0.94
N PRO A 622 23.64 -15.25 1.09
CA PRO A 622 25.07 -15.06 0.87
C PRO A 622 25.36 -14.44 -0.50
N GLY A 623 26.22 -13.42 -0.54
CA GLY A 623 26.60 -12.73 -1.78
C GLY A 623 25.62 -11.66 -2.26
N PHE A 624 24.54 -11.37 -1.51
CA PHE A 624 23.70 -10.20 -1.80
C PHE A 624 24.46 -8.90 -1.54
N GLU A 625 24.41 -7.98 -2.52
CA GLU A 625 25.01 -6.65 -2.42
C GLU A 625 24.00 -5.61 -2.90
N LEU A 626 23.45 -4.81 -1.99
CA LEU A 626 22.44 -3.79 -2.31
C LEU A 626 22.93 -2.79 -3.37
N LYS A 627 24.22 -2.44 -3.34
CA LYS A 627 24.84 -1.51 -4.29
C LYS A 627 24.70 -1.94 -5.75
N ARG A 628 24.58 -3.24 -6.05
CA ARG A 628 24.34 -3.75 -7.41
C ARG A 628 22.97 -3.35 -7.97
N TYR A 629 22.05 -2.96 -7.09
CA TYR A 629 20.68 -2.60 -7.42
C TYR A 629 20.38 -1.10 -7.30
N ASP A 630 21.37 -0.27 -6.92
CA ASP A 630 21.19 1.18 -6.87
C ASP A 630 20.93 1.74 -8.29
N ASN A 631 19.78 2.40 -8.49
CA ASN A 631 19.25 2.82 -9.79
C ASN A 631 19.18 1.69 -10.84
N ALA A 632 18.88 0.46 -10.41
CA ALA A 632 18.71 -0.69 -11.28
C ALA A 632 17.65 -0.50 -12.38
N ILE A 633 16.74 0.47 -12.23
CA ILE A 633 15.80 0.88 -13.29
C ILE A 633 16.51 1.23 -14.62
N THR A 634 17.80 1.57 -14.57
CA THR A 634 18.62 1.94 -15.74
C THR A 634 19.37 0.78 -16.38
N ILE A 635 19.33 -0.42 -15.78
CA ILE A 635 20.05 -1.59 -16.28
C ILE A 635 19.53 -1.97 -17.68
N LYS A 636 20.47 -2.12 -18.61
CA LYS A 636 20.20 -2.67 -19.94
C LYS A 636 20.23 -4.20 -19.85
N HIS A 637 19.15 -4.83 -20.28
CA HIS A 637 19.03 -6.28 -20.35
C HIS A 637 19.49 -6.81 -21.71
N ASP A 638 19.67 -8.13 -21.82
CA ASP A 638 19.98 -8.78 -23.10
C ASP A 638 18.88 -8.44 -24.14
N PRO A 639 19.24 -7.84 -25.29
CA PRO A 639 18.28 -7.48 -26.35
C PRO A 639 17.38 -8.64 -26.80
N LYS A 640 17.89 -9.88 -26.72
CA LYS A 640 17.12 -11.09 -27.07
C LYS A 640 15.86 -11.26 -26.25
N ILE A 641 15.82 -10.75 -25.01
CA ILE A 641 14.62 -10.81 -24.16
C ILE A 641 13.50 -9.98 -24.81
N ILE A 642 13.81 -8.74 -25.21
CA ILE A 642 12.84 -7.85 -25.85
C ILE A 642 12.44 -8.40 -27.23
N GLU A 643 13.42 -8.83 -28.05
CA GLU A 643 13.16 -9.41 -29.36
C GLU A 643 12.20 -10.60 -29.29
N LYS A 644 12.42 -11.52 -28.34
CA LYS A 644 11.52 -12.66 -28.11
C LYS A 644 10.15 -12.22 -27.61
N LEU A 645 10.07 -11.29 -26.66
CA LEU A 645 8.78 -10.79 -26.15
C LEU A 645 7.96 -10.09 -27.24
N LEU A 646 8.59 -9.35 -28.15
CA LEU A 646 7.92 -8.67 -29.27
C LEU A 646 7.25 -9.63 -30.28
N THR A 647 7.54 -10.93 -30.19
CA THR A 647 6.82 -11.98 -30.94
C THR A 647 5.43 -12.28 -30.37
N ILE A 648 5.15 -11.86 -29.12
CA ILE A 648 3.84 -11.93 -28.48
C ILE A 648 3.10 -10.62 -28.74
N GLU A 649 1.98 -10.67 -29.46
CA GLU A 649 1.23 -9.49 -29.89
C GLU A 649 0.85 -8.57 -28.72
N ASP A 650 0.32 -9.13 -27.63
CA ASP A 650 -0.09 -8.35 -26.46
C ASP A 650 1.10 -7.68 -25.75
N PHE A 651 2.30 -8.29 -25.78
CA PHE A 651 3.49 -7.61 -25.28
C PHE A 651 3.91 -6.48 -26.21
N ARG A 652 3.83 -6.66 -27.53
CA ARG A 652 4.11 -5.58 -28.49
C ARG A 652 3.20 -4.37 -28.23
N LYS A 653 1.89 -4.62 -28.06
CA LYS A 653 0.93 -3.58 -27.68
C LYS A 653 1.25 -2.94 -26.32
N ALA A 654 1.76 -3.72 -25.38
CA ALA A 654 2.15 -3.23 -24.06
C ALA A 654 3.43 -2.38 -24.08
N TYR A 655 4.36 -2.65 -24.99
CA TYR A 655 5.71 -2.08 -24.94
C TYR A 655 5.93 -0.95 -25.95
N GLU A 656 5.28 -0.99 -27.11
CA GLU A 656 5.41 0.03 -28.15
C GLU A 656 4.56 1.28 -27.87
N LEU A 657 4.88 2.37 -28.57
CA LEU A 657 4.11 3.63 -28.50
C LEU A 657 2.96 3.63 -29.50
N THR A 658 2.01 4.56 -29.37
CA THR A 658 1.12 4.93 -30.47
C THR A 658 1.80 6.01 -31.35
N PRO A 659 1.38 6.18 -32.62
CA PRO A 659 1.91 7.25 -33.47
C PRO A 659 1.77 8.65 -32.86
N GLU A 660 0.62 8.95 -32.25
CA GLU A 660 0.36 10.24 -31.57
C GLU A 660 1.39 10.49 -30.44
N LEU A 661 1.62 9.49 -29.60
CA LEU A 661 2.56 9.62 -28.49
C LEU A 661 4.01 9.74 -29.00
N ALA A 662 4.36 8.99 -30.05
CA ALA A 662 5.66 9.10 -30.69
C ALA A 662 5.93 10.54 -31.18
N ASP A 663 4.93 11.20 -31.76
CA ASP A 663 5.06 12.60 -32.20
C ASP A 663 5.19 13.59 -31.04
N ILE A 664 4.46 13.37 -29.94
CA ILE A 664 4.61 14.18 -28.72
C ILE A 664 6.02 14.05 -28.15
N LEU A 665 6.53 12.82 -28.02
CA LEU A 665 7.87 12.55 -27.49
C LEU A 665 8.96 13.16 -28.36
N LYS A 666 8.83 13.09 -29.70
CA LYS A 666 9.73 13.78 -30.64
C LYS A 666 9.69 15.30 -30.46
N LYS A 667 8.52 15.90 -30.26
CA LYS A 667 8.38 17.36 -30.02
C LYS A 667 9.05 17.79 -28.72
N VAL A 668 9.05 16.93 -27.69
CA VAL A 668 9.79 17.15 -26.43
C VAL A 668 11.31 16.95 -26.64
N GLY A 669 11.72 16.21 -27.67
CA GLY A 669 13.12 15.87 -27.96
C GLY A 669 13.58 14.56 -27.31
N VAL A 670 12.65 13.69 -26.89
CA VAL A 670 12.96 12.34 -26.41
C VAL A 670 13.34 11.45 -27.60
N SER A 671 14.48 10.77 -27.52
CA SER A 671 14.89 9.83 -28.57
C SER A 671 14.06 8.55 -28.48
N ILE A 672 13.33 8.20 -29.53
CA ILE A 672 12.43 7.04 -29.54
C ILE A 672 12.77 6.03 -30.64
N GLU A 673 14.02 6.05 -31.11
CA GLU A 673 14.51 5.08 -32.09
C GLU A 673 14.34 3.65 -31.55
N GLY A 674 13.75 2.76 -32.37
CA GLY A 674 13.49 1.37 -31.98
C GLY A 674 12.33 1.16 -31.01
N PHE A 675 11.51 2.19 -30.71
CA PHE A 675 10.38 2.03 -29.77
C PHE A 675 9.16 1.35 -30.40
N GLY A 676 9.05 1.36 -31.72
CA GLY A 676 7.86 0.88 -32.44
C GLY A 676 6.64 1.81 -32.26
N THR A 677 5.62 1.60 -33.09
CA THR A 677 4.41 2.44 -33.13
C THR A 677 3.11 1.63 -33.13
N ASN A 678 3.16 0.35 -32.73
CA ASN A 678 2.01 -0.55 -32.64
C ASN A 678 1.52 -0.73 -31.21
N GLY A 679 1.73 0.29 -30.37
CA GLY A 679 1.24 0.32 -28.99
C GLY A 679 -0.28 0.37 -28.90
N LEU A 680 -0.80 0.03 -27.72
CA LEU A 680 -2.24 0.00 -27.43
C LEU A 680 -2.88 1.39 -27.58
N LYS A 681 -3.92 1.52 -28.41
CA LYS A 681 -4.68 2.77 -28.61
C LYS A 681 -5.68 3.01 -27.48
N TYR A 682 -6.13 4.26 -27.32
CA TYR A 682 -7.02 4.67 -26.23
C TYR A 682 -8.37 3.93 -26.25
N GLU A 683 -8.89 3.66 -27.46
CA GLU A 683 -10.16 2.96 -27.66
C GLU A 683 -10.05 1.47 -27.31
N GLU A 684 -8.84 0.91 -27.31
CA GLU A 684 -8.57 -0.51 -27.05
C GLU A 684 -8.33 -0.81 -25.56
N TRP A 685 -8.21 0.23 -24.71
CA TRP A 685 -7.85 0.06 -23.29
C TRP A 685 -8.77 -0.90 -22.55
N GLY A 686 -10.09 -0.76 -22.76
CA GLY A 686 -11.11 -1.57 -22.09
C GLY A 686 -11.15 -3.02 -22.54
N SER A 687 -10.65 -3.33 -23.74
CA SER A 687 -10.61 -4.68 -24.31
C SER A 687 -9.27 -5.39 -24.12
N PHE A 688 -8.23 -4.70 -23.65
CA PHE A 688 -6.92 -5.31 -23.45
C PHE A 688 -6.99 -6.40 -22.38
N GLY A 689 -6.39 -7.57 -22.64
CA GLY A 689 -6.66 -8.77 -21.85
C GLY A 689 -6.34 -8.64 -20.36
N SER A 690 -5.25 -7.95 -20.00
CA SER A 690 -4.92 -7.66 -18.58
C SER A 690 -5.94 -6.72 -17.92
N THR A 691 -6.44 -5.73 -18.67
CA THR A 691 -7.48 -4.78 -18.22
C THR A 691 -8.77 -5.50 -17.92
N VAL A 692 -9.30 -6.28 -18.88
CA VAL A 692 -10.56 -7.03 -18.73
C VAL A 692 -10.51 -7.93 -17.51
N LYS A 693 -9.46 -8.76 -17.40
CA LYS A 693 -9.31 -9.72 -16.29
C LYS A 693 -9.26 -9.02 -14.94
N THR A 694 -8.60 -7.87 -14.85
CA THR A 694 -8.48 -7.10 -13.62
C THR A 694 -9.76 -6.36 -13.25
N MET A 695 -10.39 -5.68 -14.21
CA MET A 695 -11.64 -4.97 -13.97
C MET A 695 -12.77 -5.90 -13.54
N ASN A 696 -12.87 -7.09 -14.12
CA ASN A 696 -13.84 -8.10 -13.68
C ASN A 696 -13.62 -8.46 -12.21
N GLY A 697 -12.38 -8.76 -11.81
CA GLY A 697 -12.06 -9.08 -10.42
C GLY A 697 -12.31 -7.92 -9.45
N PHE A 698 -12.02 -6.68 -9.85
CA PHE A 698 -12.28 -5.48 -9.05
C PHE A 698 -13.77 -5.22 -8.87
N THR A 699 -14.54 -5.35 -9.94
CA THR A 699 -16.00 -5.17 -9.93
C THR A 699 -16.69 -6.23 -9.07
N GLU A 700 -16.34 -7.51 -9.25
CA GLU A 700 -16.87 -8.63 -8.47
C GLU A 700 -16.65 -8.43 -6.97
N ALA A 701 -15.43 -8.06 -6.57
CA ALA A 701 -15.13 -7.88 -5.16
C ALA A 701 -15.81 -6.65 -4.56
N TYR A 702 -15.87 -5.54 -5.31
CA TYR A 702 -16.58 -4.35 -4.89
C TYR A 702 -18.05 -4.66 -4.66
N ASN A 703 -18.71 -5.34 -5.61
CA ASN A 703 -20.12 -5.71 -5.48
C ASN A 703 -20.36 -6.65 -4.28
N LYS A 704 -19.49 -7.66 -4.07
CA LYS A 704 -19.57 -8.53 -2.88
C LYS A 704 -19.44 -7.75 -1.57
N PHE A 705 -18.51 -6.80 -1.49
CA PHE A 705 -18.33 -5.95 -0.32
C PHE A 705 -19.53 -5.03 -0.10
N ARG A 706 -20.02 -4.39 -1.17
CA ARG A 706 -21.20 -3.53 -1.16
C ARG A 706 -22.43 -4.26 -0.63
N GLU A 707 -22.70 -5.48 -1.10
CA GLU A 707 -23.83 -6.28 -0.61
C GLU A 707 -23.67 -6.65 0.88
N LYS A 708 -22.45 -6.88 1.36
CA LYS A 708 -22.20 -7.12 2.78
C LYS A 708 -22.48 -5.89 3.64
N VAL A 709 -22.01 -4.72 3.20
CA VAL A 709 -22.26 -3.45 3.89
C VAL A 709 -23.76 -3.12 3.91
N PHE A 710 -24.43 -3.33 2.77
CA PHE A 710 -25.88 -3.17 2.65
C PHE A 710 -26.64 -4.00 3.68
N LYS A 711 -26.29 -5.28 3.85
CA LYS A 711 -26.89 -6.15 4.88
C LYS A 711 -26.72 -5.59 6.30
N ILE A 712 -25.53 -5.07 6.63
CA ILE A 712 -25.27 -4.45 7.93
C ILE A 712 -26.12 -3.19 8.14
N ALA A 713 -26.27 -2.35 7.12
CA ALA A 713 -27.13 -1.16 7.19
C ALA A 713 -28.60 -1.56 7.46
N MET A 714 -29.09 -2.62 6.79
CA MET A 714 -30.43 -3.17 7.02
C MET A 714 -30.61 -3.71 8.45
N GLU A 715 -29.60 -4.40 9.00
CA GLU A 715 -29.62 -4.85 10.39
C GLU A 715 -29.72 -3.69 11.39
N VAL A 716 -29.02 -2.58 11.14
CA VAL A 716 -29.08 -1.39 12.00
C VAL A 716 -30.46 -0.72 11.91
N LYS A 717 -31.01 -0.59 10.70
CA LYS A 717 -32.35 -0.01 10.49
C LYS A 717 -33.47 -0.83 11.13
N GLY A 718 -33.39 -2.16 11.04
CA GLY A 718 -34.39 -3.08 11.58
C GLY A 718 -34.36 -3.24 13.10
N LYS A 719 -33.32 -2.75 13.78
CA LYS A 719 -33.18 -2.78 15.25
C LYS A 719 -33.68 -1.49 15.95
N LYS A 720 -34.55 -0.73 15.30
CA LYS A 720 -35.21 0.44 15.91
C LYS A 720 -36.34 0.03 16.85
#